data_AF-A0A9Q5HQX0-F1
#
_entry.id   AF-A0A9Q5HQX0-F1
#
_cell.length_a   1.000
_cell.length_b   1.000
_cell.length_c   1.000
_cell.angle_alpha   90.00
_cell.angle_beta   90.00
_cell.angle_gamma   90.00
#
_symmetry.space_group_name_H-M   'P 1'
#
loop_
_entity.id
_entity.type
_entity.pdbx_description
1 polymer ?
#
loop_
_entity_poly.entity_id
_entity_poly.type
_entity_poly.pdbx_seq_one_letter_code
_entity_poly.pdbx_strand_id
1 'polypeptide(L)'
;MAFGASGGRGGFGGRGAARGGFGGRGAPRGVGRGGRGGGIDRGGRGGGRGGGRGGPPGPGGRGKPARGGRGGARGGRGGARGGAKVIIEPHKHEGVFIAKGKEHMLVTKNLVPGESVYGEKRITIDNGEDGGKVEYRVWNPFRSKLAAGILGGVEDIYIAPGKKVLYLGAASGTSVSHVADVVGQEGVVYAVEFSNRSGRDLIGMAKKRTNVIPIIEDARYPSKYRMLMSMVDVIFADVAQPDQARIVALNAHQFLKNQGHVVISIKANCIDSTAPAAVVFESERNKLAAEKIKPIEQLTLEPYERDHAMVIVLAWAGPPIIYYSLSNIQPAAQHTLTGVHSREGSLKILQPLLNNGEIPTASRLLDRMQRPSQVALNLGYSPPASPTRISSEYEEVNYPDSSFQSSHWPSQQEEELPLHYMTEESARRRVKGGGASGNGQEDVKHEYIYSDEGKDVYSKMRSMKGPTLGGRPQRPPPPPPTSLTEFIQQNSEHIPPAIYTLLSCWTRFYKIGKSNIVVWDEAHFGKFGSHYLKREFYFDVHPPLGKMLVGLVGLLSGYDGHFDFKSGSEYPENVPYVAMRVMLAIFGVALVPLGWYTAVELGMSRRACHLVAIMALCDVAWQCISRFILLDAMLLFFTFTTVFCMAKFNNQQYRSFSPEWWLWLMMTGLSIGCVTSVKWVGLFVTCLVGAYTIEDLWNKFGDLHLSWRDQANHWGARIACLIVLPILVYMMTFKIHFMVLNHSGPGDAQMSSLFQANLKGNDFGKNPLDIAFGSKITLKNVGYGGGLLHSHVQTYPVGSNQQQVTCYHYKDNNNEWIIHPRWDELPLDIHGPIRFLTDGDVVRLQHGPTTRNLHSHNVPAPITKLNNEVSCYGNATVGDYHDYWRVEVVDDLKRGSKEHVDRIHSLTTRMRFRHERLGCYLRAANAILPEWGFKQVEVSCIKENDPNDVHTWWNVESHWNDRLPPGDTKFYKSPFLRDFWHLNVAMMTSNNALIPDPDKEDILASKPLDWPFLYVGLRMCGWGDQQAKYYLLGTPIIWWAGSTSLIISVIALGIYLMRRQRKYKDFEPDEWEHFLYVWKIAMVGWILHFVPFLIMGRVTYIHHYLPTLYFSVLMFAHLLDHFFFTNRRLAESHKWVAFGVAAIAIIGCWWWFRSLAFGIDGPIKDHKGLLWRKTWNIYDHVYL
;
A
#
# COMPACT_ATOMS: atom_id res chain seq x y z
N MET A 1 37.58 -2.08 -39.67
CA MET A 1 38.14 -1.48 -40.90
C MET A 1 37.11 -0.51 -41.46
N ALA A 2 37.48 0.76 -41.67
CA ALA A 2 36.74 1.70 -42.51
C ALA A 2 37.67 2.90 -42.79
N PHE A 3 38.13 3.04 -44.04
CA PHE A 3 38.87 4.20 -44.55
C PHE A 3 38.06 4.80 -45.72
N GLY A 4 38.17 6.12 -45.91
CA GLY A 4 37.42 6.87 -46.93
C GLY A 4 37.29 8.34 -46.53
N ALA A 5 38.31 9.21 -46.57
CA ALA A 5 39.22 9.60 -47.66
C ALA A 5 38.71 10.80 -48.50
N SER A 6 39.29 11.98 -48.25
CA SER A 6 39.61 13.06 -49.18
C SER A 6 40.32 14.17 -48.37
N GLY A 7 41.28 14.95 -48.87
CA GLY A 7 42.00 14.93 -50.14
C GLY A 7 42.60 16.32 -50.42
N GLY A 8 43.94 16.46 -50.47
CA GLY A 8 44.57 17.77 -50.67
C GLY A 8 46.11 17.75 -50.74
N ARG A 9 46.64 18.06 -51.93
CA ARG A 9 48.06 18.34 -52.27
C ARG A 9 48.68 19.38 -51.29
N GLY A 10 49.98 19.49 -51.03
CA GLY A 10 51.27 18.92 -51.50
C GLY A 10 52.38 19.89 -51.03
N GLY A 11 53.69 19.63 -50.94
CA GLY A 11 54.58 18.54 -51.29
C GLY A 11 56.05 18.93 -50.96
N PHE A 12 56.98 17.97 -51.12
CA PHE A 12 58.46 18.09 -51.16
C PHE A 12 59.29 18.52 -49.92
N GLY A 13 60.31 17.69 -49.63
CA GLY A 13 61.45 17.95 -48.74
C GLY A 13 61.39 17.25 -47.37
N GLY A 14 62.30 16.36 -46.96
CA GLY A 14 63.42 15.73 -47.67
C GLY A 14 64.59 15.36 -46.72
N ARG A 15 64.72 14.07 -46.35
CA ARG A 15 65.75 13.48 -45.45
C ARG A 15 65.66 13.93 -43.97
N GLY A 16 65.87 13.08 -42.96
CA GLY A 16 66.05 11.63 -42.91
C GLY A 16 66.50 11.16 -41.51
N ALA A 17 66.30 9.88 -41.17
CA ALA A 17 67.00 9.05 -40.15
C ALA A 17 67.24 9.58 -38.70
N ALA A 18 67.23 8.77 -37.62
CA ALA A 18 66.76 7.41 -37.37
C ALA A 18 66.85 7.09 -35.85
N ARG A 19 66.19 5.99 -35.42
CA ARG A 19 66.56 5.07 -34.32
C ARG A 19 66.68 5.54 -32.85
N GLY A 20 66.11 4.69 -31.98
CA GLY A 20 66.59 4.43 -30.62
C GLY A 20 65.77 5.12 -29.51
N GLY A 21 65.15 4.46 -28.54
CA GLY A 21 65.02 3.02 -28.27
C GLY A 21 65.56 2.65 -26.87
N PHE A 22 64.71 1.99 -26.07
CA PHE A 22 64.96 1.54 -24.69
C PHE A 22 65.22 2.66 -23.65
N GLY A 23 64.80 2.55 -22.38
CA GLY A 23 63.90 1.57 -21.77
C GLY A 23 64.12 1.43 -20.26
N GLY A 24 63.09 0.97 -19.53
CA GLY A 24 63.27 0.22 -18.29
C GLY A 24 63.14 0.96 -16.94
N ARG A 25 62.20 0.42 -16.14
CA ARG A 25 62.22 0.28 -14.66
C ARG A 25 62.07 1.53 -13.79
N GLY A 26 61.33 1.37 -12.67
CA GLY A 26 61.53 2.23 -11.49
C GLY A 26 60.33 2.87 -10.81
N ALA A 27 59.22 2.16 -10.60
CA ALA A 27 58.47 2.35 -9.34
C ALA A 27 59.31 1.71 -8.18
N PRO A 28 59.17 2.05 -6.88
CA PRO A 28 57.90 2.45 -6.24
C PRO A 28 57.98 3.42 -5.03
N ARG A 29 56.80 3.67 -4.41
CA ARG A 29 56.58 4.23 -3.04
C ARG A 29 57.10 5.67 -2.81
N GLY A 30 56.43 6.52 -2.04
CA GLY A 30 55.28 6.35 -1.16
C GLY A 30 55.47 7.22 0.10
N VAL A 31 54.38 7.54 0.82
CA VAL A 31 54.35 8.45 1.99
C VAL A 31 54.60 9.93 1.60
N GLY A 32 53.83 10.92 2.05
CA GLY A 32 52.57 10.89 2.82
C GLY A 32 52.32 12.23 3.54
N ARG A 33 51.13 12.32 4.17
CA ARG A 33 50.79 13.27 5.25
C ARG A 33 50.64 14.77 4.90
N GLY A 34 49.38 15.18 4.71
CA GLY A 34 48.66 16.13 5.58
C GLY A 34 49.21 17.55 5.81
N GLY A 35 48.37 18.56 5.58
CA GLY A 35 48.60 19.94 6.01
C GLY A 35 47.30 20.75 6.02
N ARG A 36 46.84 21.16 7.21
CA ARG A 36 45.72 22.10 7.37
C ARG A 36 46.20 23.53 7.07
N GLY A 37 45.30 24.33 6.48
CA GLY A 37 44.95 25.62 7.10
C GLY A 37 45.24 26.91 6.33
N GLY A 38 44.23 27.78 6.33
CA GLY A 38 44.42 29.22 6.52
C GLY A 38 44.34 30.13 5.29
N GLY A 39 43.79 31.33 5.52
CA GLY A 39 44.20 32.52 4.77
C GLY A 39 43.20 33.07 3.76
N ILE A 40 42.28 33.92 4.21
CA ILE A 40 41.59 34.92 3.38
C ILE A 40 42.58 36.06 3.09
N ASP A 41 42.68 36.56 1.85
CA ASP A 41 42.70 38.02 1.63
C ASP A 41 42.32 38.48 0.19
N ARG A 42 42.23 39.81 0.02
CA ARG A 42 41.41 40.56 -0.96
C ARG A 42 42.13 41.04 -2.25
N GLY A 43 41.31 41.31 -3.28
CA GLY A 43 41.48 42.41 -4.25
C GLY A 43 41.87 41.99 -5.69
N GLY A 44 41.41 42.63 -6.77
CA GLY A 44 40.41 43.71 -6.93
C GLY A 44 40.41 44.34 -8.35
N ARG A 45 39.35 45.10 -8.71
CA ARG A 45 39.12 45.88 -9.98
C ARG A 45 38.99 45.06 -11.30
N GLY A 46 38.23 45.50 -12.32
CA GLY A 46 37.25 46.60 -12.43
C GLY A 46 36.89 47.02 -13.88
N GLY A 47 35.66 47.50 -14.12
CA GLY A 47 35.19 48.19 -15.36
C GLY A 47 34.35 47.35 -16.34
N GLY A 48 33.30 47.86 -17.03
CA GLY A 48 32.58 49.13 -16.85
C GLY A 48 31.68 49.54 -18.05
N ARG A 49 30.45 50.02 -17.75
CA ARG A 49 29.45 50.71 -18.63
C ARG A 49 28.81 49.88 -19.78
N GLY A 50 27.56 50.14 -20.20
CA GLY A 50 26.56 51.14 -19.78
C GLY A 50 25.13 50.73 -20.19
N GLY A 51 24.10 51.49 -19.80
CA GLY A 51 22.68 51.14 -20.01
C GLY A 51 21.87 52.18 -20.79
N GLY A 52 20.65 51.79 -21.20
CA GLY A 52 19.67 52.65 -21.86
C GLY A 52 18.24 52.16 -21.60
N ARG A 53 17.31 53.10 -21.33
CA ARG A 53 15.90 52.83 -21.00
C ARG A 53 15.01 52.80 -22.24
N GLY A 54 13.92 52.02 -22.21
CA GLY A 54 12.79 52.18 -23.13
C GLY A 54 11.80 51.01 -23.11
N GLY A 55 10.54 51.29 -22.77
CA GLY A 55 9.38 50.45 -23.12
C GLY A 55 8.28 51.36 -23.67
N PRO A 56 7.03 50.89 -23.90
CA PRO A 56 6.52 49.50 -23.94
C PRO A 56 6.15 49.08 -25.38
N PRO A 57 5.51 47.91 -25.59
CA PRO A 57 4.12 48.01 -26.07
C PRO A 57 3.14 46.96 -25.49
N GLY A 58 1.85 47.25 -25.69
CA GLY A 58 0.71 46.41 -25.33
C GLY A 58 0.39 45.27 -26.33
N PRO A 59 -0.82 44.68 -26.26
CA PRO A 59 -0.96 43.21 -26.38
C PRO A 59 -1.40 42.70 -27.77
N GLY A 60 -0.97 41.47 -28.11
CA GLY A 60 -1.32 40.82 -29.38
C GLY A 60 -1.31 39.28 -29.34
N GLY A 61 -2.52 38.73 -29.19
CA GLY A 61 -3.04 37.40 -29.58
C GLY A 61 -2.17 36.23 -30.11
N ARG A 62 -2.64 35.02 -29.70
CA ARG A 62 -2.67 33.72 -30.41
C ARG A 62 -1.42 32.82 -30.45
N GLY A 63 -1.61 31.61 -29.92
CA GLY A 63 -1.66 30.40 -30.76
C GLY A 63 -0.35 29.69 -31.12
N LYS A 64 -0.02 28.63 -30.38
CA LYS A 64 1.08 27.70 -30.72
C LYS A 64 0.64 26.71 -31.81
N PRO A 65 1.42 26.49 -32.89
CA PRO A 65 1.20 25.38 -33.82
C PRO A 65 2.03 24.14 -33.44
N ALA A 66 1.51 22.95 -33.75
CA ALA A 66 2.23 21.68 -33.62
C ALA A 66 2.80 21.20 -34.97
N ARG A 67 4.06 20.75 -34.98
CA ARG A 67 4.66 19.89 -36.02
C ARG A 67 4.61 18.44 -35.49
N GLY A 68 4.36 17.40 -36.27
CA GLY A 68 4.37 17.29 -37.74
C GLY A 68 5.30 16.14 -38.16
N GLY A 69 4.88 14.89 -37.90
CA GLY A 69 5.71 13.70 -38.10
C GLY A 69 5.60 13.07 -39.50
N ARG A 70 6.74 12.74 -40.10
CA ARG A 70 6.87 11.77 -41.20
C ARG A 70 6.52 10.37 -40.65
N GLY A 71 6.00 9.40 -41.40
CA GLY A 71 5.90 9.24 -42.85
C GLY A 71 6.29 7.81 -43.23
N GLY A 72 5.38 6.84 -43.04
CA GLY A 72 5.60 5.40 -43.27
C GLY A 72 4.89 4.89 -44.54
N ALA A 73 5.49 3.90 -45.21
CA ALA A 73 5.13 3.50 -46.57
C ALA A 73 3.75 2.81 -46.72
N ARG A 74 3.10 3.06 -47.86
CA ARG A 74 1.86 2.38 -48.27
C ARG A 74 2.15 1.08 -49.00
N GLY A 75 1.57 -0.02 -48.52
CA GLY A 75 1.40 -1.27 -49.26
C GLY A 75 0.04 -1.87 -48.94
N GLY A 76 -0.96 -1.65 -49.79
CA GLY A 76 -2.33 -2.14 -49.58
C GLY A 76 -3.28 -1.61 -50.66
N ARG A 77 -3.94 -2.52 -51.38
CA ARG A 77 -4.93 -2.19 -52.42
C ARG A 77 -6.12 -1.41 -51.82
N GLY A 78 -6.73 -0.57 -52.65
CA GLY A 78 -7.66 0.47 -52.20
C GLY A 78 -8.96 -0.06 -51.58
N GLY A 79 -9.56 0.77 -50.72
CA GLY A 79 -10.97 0.68 -50.35
C GLY A 79 -11.62 2.04 -50.51
N ALA A 80 -12.90 2.09 -50.88
CA ALA A 80 -13.61 3.32 -51.26
C ALA A 80 -13.46 4.50 -50.26
N ARG A 81 -13.36 5.73 -50.77
CA ARG A 81 -13.37 6.97 -49.98
C ARG A 81 -14.74 7.16 -49.32
N GLY A 82 -14.78 7.67 -48.09
CA GLY A 82 -16.02 8.05 -47.42
C GLY A 82 -16.74 9.21 -48.13
N GLY A 83 -18.07 9.20 -48.12
CA GLY A 83 -18.92 10.24 -48.74
C GLY A 83 -19.84 9.79 -49.88
N ALA A 84 -19.79 8.52 -50.29
CA ALA A 84 -20.74 7.97 -51.26
C ALA A 84 -22.08 7.63 -50.59
N LYS A 85 -23.20 7.98 -51.21
CA LYS A 85 -24.53 7.47 -50.84
C LYS A 85 -24.59 5.97 -51.12
N VAL A 86 -25.16 5.20 -50.20
CA VAL A 86 -25.35 3.74 -50.30
C VAL A 86 -26.79 3.38 -49.93
N ILE A 87 -27.30 2.31 -50.52
CA ILE A 87 -28.63 1.76 -50.24
C ILE A 87 -28.44 0.49 -49.40
N ILE A 88 -29.19 0.32 -48.32
CA ILE A 88 -29.12 -0.87 -47.46
C ILE A 88 -30.26 -1.81 -47.84
N GLU A 89 -29.94 -3.06 -48.15
CA GLU A 89 -30.89 -4.15 -48.41
C GLU A 89 -30.67 -5.31 -47.42
N PRO A 90 -31.71 -6.04 -47.01
CA PRO A 90 -31.55 -7.24 -46.19
C PRO A 90 -30.81 -8.35 -46.95
N HIS A 91 -29.99 -9.12 -46.23
CA HIS A 91 -29.33 -10.32 -46.77
C HIS A 91 -30.24 -11.56 -46.64
N LYS A 92 -29.87 -12.69 -47.25
CA LYS A 92 -30.60 -13.96 -47.08
C LYS A 92 -30.56 -14.50 -45.64
N HIS A 93 -29.57 -14.08 -44.84
CA HIS A 93 -29.48 -14.41 -43.41
C HIS A 93 -30.03 -13.24 -42.61
N GLU A 94 -30.95 -13.53 -41.69
CA GLU A 94 -31.58 -12.54 -40.82
C GLU A 94 -30.56 -11.79 -39.96
N GLY A 95 -30.79 -10.49 -39.73
CA GLY A 95 -29.86 -9.61 -38.99
C GLY A 95 -28.63 -9.15 -39.78
N VAL A 96 -28.37 -9.70 -40.97
CA VAL A 96 -27.30 -9.29 -41.89
C VAL A 96 -27.88 -8.50 -43.07
N PHE A 97 -27.13 -7.52 -43.56
CA PHE A 97 -27.56 -6.61 -44.64
C PHE A 97 -26.42 -6.42 -45.67
N ILE A 98 -26.76 -5.95 -46.87
CA ILE A 98 -25.82 -5.49 -47.90
C ILE A 98 -25.98 -3.99 -48.11
N ALA A 99 -24.88 -3.25 -48.04
CA ALA A 99 -24.81 -1.88 -48.51
C ALA A 99 -24.43 -1.87 -50.01
N LYS A 100 -25.37 -1.53 -50.88
CA LYS A 100 -25.14 -1.30 -52.31
C LYS A 100 -24.57 0.10 -52.55
N GLY A 101 -23.43 0.15 -53.23
CA GLY A 101 -22.74 1.36 -53.68
C GLY A 101 -21.87 1.02 -54.90
N LYS A 102 -20.76 1.74 -55.10
CA LYS A 102 -19.76 1.37 -56.14
C LYS A 102 -19.09 0.01 -55.88
N GLU A 103 -19.02 -0.38 -54.62
CA GLU A 103 -18.58 -1.67 -54.12
C GLU A 103 -19.68 -2.15 -53.17
N HIS A 104 -20.13 -3.40 -53.30
CA HIS A 104 -21.08 -3.99 -52.35
C HIS A 104 -20.35 -4.35 -51.05
N MET A 105 -20.90 -3.98 -49.90
CA MET A 105 -20.30 -4.25 -48.58
C MET A 105 -21.28 -5.01 -47.68
N LEU A 106 -20.81 -6.07 -47.03
CA LEU A 106 -21.57 -6.75 -45.97
C LEU A 106 -21.63 -5.84 -44.73
N VAL A 107 -22.80 -5.73 -44.09
CA VAL A 107 -23.04 -4.83 -42.97
C VAL A 107 -23.98 -5.44 -41.92
N THR A 108 -23.78 -5.09 -40.65
CA THR A 108 -24.66 -5.41 -39.51
C THR A 108 -25.26 -4.15 -38.92
N LYS A 109 -26.45 -4.22 -38.31
CA LYS A 109 -27.07 -3.09 -37.59
C LYS A 109 -26.34 -2.86 -36.27
N ASN A 110 -25.82 -1.66 -36.03
CA ASN A 110 -25.01 -1.36 -34.85
C ASN A 110 -25.90 -1.28 -33.59
N LEU A 111 -25.61 -2.12 -32.58
CA LEU A 111 -26.25 -2.03 -31.27
C LEU A 111 -25.80 -0.82 -30.43
N VAL A 112 -24.63 -0.23 -30.74
CA VAL A 112 -24.05 0.91 -30.01
C VAL A 112 -23.71 2.04 -31.00
N PRO A 113 -24.71 2.82 -31.47
CA PRO A 113 -24.50 3.88 -32.43
C PRO A 113 -23.46 4.90 -31.98
N GLY A 114 -22.65 5.40 -32.91
CA GLY A 114 -21.58 6.36 -32.63
C GLY A 114 -20.19 5.74 -32.43
N GLU A 115 -20.10 4.42 -32.19
CA GLU A 115 -18.84 3.72 -31.92
C GLU A 115 -18.51 2.59 -32.92
N SER A 116 -17.23 2.50 -33.30
CA SER A 116 -16.62 1.39 -34.06
C SER A 116 -15.70 0.57 -33.15
N VAL A 117 -15.67 -0.74 -33.29
CA VAL A 117 -14.89 -1.65 -32.40
C VAL A 117 -13.44 -1.79 -32.84
N TYR A 118 -13.16 -1.88 -34.14
CA TYR A 118 -11.82 -2.12 -34.70
C TYR A 118 -11.44 -1.16 -35.84
N GLY A 119 -12.12 0.00 -35.90
CA GLY A 119 -11.91 1.04 -36.91
C GLY A 119 -12.63 0.78 -38.23
N GLU A 120 -13.64 -0.08 -38.23
CA GLU A 120 -14.52 -0.35 -39.35
C GLU A 120 -15.34 0.88 -39.78
N LYS A 121 -15.72 0.93 -41.06
CA LYS A 121 -16.59 1.97 -41.59
C LYS A 121 -18.00 1.81 -41.03
N ARG A 122 -18.65 2.94 -40.76
CA ARG A 122 -20.02 3.02 -40.27
C ARG A 122 -20.88 3.82 -41.25
N ILE A 123 -22.13 3.43 -41.40
CA ILE A 123 -23.11 4.01 -42.32
C ILE A 123 -24.33 4.39 -41.50
N THR A 124 -24.67 5.68 -41.47
CA THR A 124 -25.85 6.18 -40.75
C THR A 124 -26.96 6.48 -41.75
N ILE A 125 -28.17 6.00 -41.46
CA ILE A 125 -29.41 6.34 -42.18
C ILE A 125 -30.31 7.12 -41.23
N ASP A 126 -30.88 8.21 -41.74
CA ASP A 126 -31.93 8.98 -41.06
C ASP A 126 -33.28 8.39 -41.47
N ASN A 127 -34.01 7.78 -40.53
CA ASN A 127 -35.36 7.28 -40.79
C ASN A 127 -36.34 8.46 -40.68
N GLY A 128 -36.70 9.04 -41.83
CA GLY A 128 -37.41 10.31 -41.96
C GLY A 128 -38.85 10.39 -41.45
N GLU A 129 -39.33 9.39 -40.71
CA GLU A 129 -40.71 9.34 -40.18
C GLU A 129 -40.77 9.32 -38.63
N ASP A 130 -39.70 8.91 -37.92
CA ASP A 130 -39.64 8.85 -36.44
C ASP A 130 -38.42 9.59 -35.83
N GLY A 131 -37.55 10.20 -36.64
CA GLY A 131 -36.36 10.94 -36.16
C GLY A 131 -35.25 10.07 -35.56
N GLY A 132 -35.39 8.75 -35.60
CA GLY A 132 -34.39 7.79 -35.15
C GLY A 132 -33.28 7.55 -36.17
N LYS A 133 -32.04 7.92 -35.85
CA LYS A 133 -30.86 7.61 -36.67
C LYS A 133 -30.41 6.17 -36.44
N VAL A 134 -30.49 5.35 -37.48
CA VAL A 134 -30.00 3.96 -37.45
C VAL A 134 -28.59 3.90 -38.02
N GLU A 135 -27.68 3.23 -37.32
CA GLU A 135 -26.31 3.07 -37.76
C GLU A 135 -26.01 1.60 -38.10
N TYR A 136 -25.24 1.37 -39.15
CA TYR A 136 -24.75 0.08 -39.62
C TYR A 136 -23.23 0.05 -39.62
N ARG A 137 -22.64 -1.13 -39.37
CA ARG A 137 -21.19 -1.37 -39.34
C ARG A 137 -20.77 -2.30 -40.47
N VAL A 138 -19.74 -1.93 -41.22
CA VAL A 138 -19.18 -2.76 -42.32
C VAL A 138 -18.43 -3.96 -41.73
N TRP A 139 -18.82 -5.16 -42.15
CA TRP A 139 -18.22 -6.42 -41.72
C TRP A 139 -17.18 -6.87 -42.75
N ASN A 140 -15.90 -6.89 -42.36
CA ASN A 140 -14.80 -7.18 -43.27
C ASN A 140 -14.50 -8.69 -43.37
N PRO A 141 -14.64 -9.33 -44.55
CA PRO A 141 -14.39 -10.77 -44.71
C PRO A 141 -12.91 -11.15 -44.53
N PHE A 142 -11.96 -10.26 -44.85
CA PHE A 142 -10.52 -10.48 -44.60
C PHE A 142 -10.11 -10.34 -43.12
N ARG A 143 -11.08 -10.17 -42.21
CA ARG A 143 -10.87 -10.12 -40.75
C ARG A 143 -11.84 -10.98 -39.96
N SER A 144 -12.78 -11.65 -40.63
CA SER A 144 -13.84 -12.42 -39.98
C SER A 144 -14.24 -13.59 -40.86
N LYS A 145 -13.87 -14.79 -40.41
CA LYS A 145 -14.11 -16.04 -41.13
C LYS A 145 -15.61 -16.30 -41.34
N LEU A 146 -16.45 -15.85 -40.41
CA LEU A 146 -17.90 -15.86 -40.55
C LEU A 146 -18.39 -14.99 -41.72
N ALA A 147 -17.87 -13.76 -41.87
CA ALA A 147 -18.19 -12.90 -43.02
C ALA A 147 -17.64 -13.45 -44.35
N ALA A 148 -16.47 -14.10 -44.32
CA ALA A 148 -15.94 -14.82 -45.49
C ALA A 148 -16.87 -15.97 -45.91
N GLY A 149 -17.41 -16.75 -44.97
CA GLY A 149 -18.38 -17.81 -45.26
C GLY A 149 -19.71 -17.28 -45.81
N ILE A 150 -20.24 -16.21 -45.21
CA ILE A 150 -21.47 -15.54 -45.68
C ILE A 150 -21.31 -15.05 -47.13
N LEU A 151 -20.19 -14.39 -47.46
CA LEU A 151 -19.92 -13.94 -48.84
C LEU A 151 -19.49 -15.06 -49.79
N GLY A 152 -18.95 -16.16 -49.28
CA GLY A 152 -18.61 -17.35 -50.05
C GLY A 152 -19.82 -18.22 -50.40
N GLY A 153 -20.97 -18.00 -49.76
CA GLY A 153 -22.26 -18.53 -50.19
C GLY A 153 -22.99 -19.49 -49.24
N VAL A 154 -22.43 -19.77 -48.05
CA VAL A 154 -22.98 -20.68 -47.00
C VAL A 154 -24.50 -20.70 -46.97
N GLU A 155 -25.14 -21.87 -47.01
CA GLU A 155 -26.60 -21.99 -47.08
C GLU A 155 -27.30 -21.32 -45.89
N ASP A 156 -27.00 -21.77 -44.66
CA ASP A 156 -27.44 -21.13 -43.41
C ASP A 156 -26.32 -21.12 -42.36
N ILE A 157 -26.11 -19.97 -41.72
CA ILE A 157 -25.18 -19.80 -40.59
C ILE A 157 -25.82 -20.13 -39.23
N TYR A 158 -27.14 -20.33 -39.20
CA TYR A 158 -28.00 -20.58 -38.03
C TYR A 158 -28.01 -19.49 -36.95
N ILE A 159 -27.06 -18.56 -36.95
CA ILE A 159 -27.03 -17.33 -36.14
C ILE A 159 -28.10 -16.37 -36.69
N ALA A 160 -29.12 -16.09 -35.88
CA ALA A 160 -30.25 -15.24 -36.22
C ALA A 160 -30.67 -14.38 -35.01
N PRO A 161 -31.47 -13.31 -35.20
CA PRO A 161 -32.00 -12.50 -34.11
C PRO A 161 -32.67 -13.35 -33.01
N GLY A 162 -32.47 -12.97 -31.74
CA GLY A 162 -33.07 -13.64 -30.58
C GLY A 162 -32.43 -14.97 -30.13
N LYS A 163 -31.54 -15.58 -30.93
CA LYS A 163 -30.89 -16.86 -30.57
C LYS A 163 -29.78 -16.70 -29.54
N LYS A 164 -29.47 -17.79 -28.83
CA LYS A 164 -28.29 -17.88 -27.94
C LYS A 164 -27.12 -18.54 -28.66
N VAL A 165 -25.99 -17.85 -28.73
CA VAL A 165 -24.78 -18.30 -29.42
C VAL A 165 -23.63 -18.50 -28.42
N LEU A 166 -22.97 -19.64 -28.47
CA LEU A 166 -21.67 -19.85 -27.83
C LEU A 166 -20.56 -19.61 -28.85
N TYR A 167 -19.73 -18.59 -28.64
CA TYR A 167 -18.58 -18.27 -29.47
C TYR A 167 -17.31 -18.78 -28.78
N LEU A 168 -16.65 -19.78 -29.37
CA LEU A 168 -15.38 -20.34 -28.89
C LEU A 168 -14.21 -19.71 -29.66
N GLY A 169 -13.25 -19.10 -28.94
CA GLY A 169 -12.12 -18.37 -29.55
C GLY A 169 -12.45 -16.91 -29.84
N ALA A 170 -13.08 -16.23 -28.89
CA ALA A 170 -13.63 -14.88 -29.05
C ALA A 170 -12.60 -13.76 -29.31
N ALA A 171 -11.32 -14.00 -29.01
CA ALA A 171 -10.19 -13.10 -29.25
C ALA A 171 -10.48 -11.65 -28.82
N SER A 172 -10.07 -10.65 -29.60
CA SER A 172 -10.24 -9.22 -29.29
C SER A 172 -11.63 -8.66 -29.67
N GLY A 173 -12.66 -9.51 -29.77
CA GLY A 173 -14.05 -9.10 -29.97
C GLY A 173 -14.44 -8.62 -31.38
N THR A 174 -13.58 -8.73 -32.39
CA THR A 174 -13.84 -8.24 -33.77
C THR A 174 -15.09 -8.88 -34.38
N SER A 175 -15.06 -10.20 -34.62
CA SER A 175 -16.20 -10.99 -35.13
C SER A 175 -17.35 -11.07 -34.13
N VAL A 176 -17.03 -11.24 -32.83
CA VAL A 176 -18.02 -11.36 -31.75
C VAL A 176 -18.95 -10.15 -31.70
N SER A 177 -18.42 -8.94 -31.91
CA SER A 177 -19.22 -7.72 -31.95
C SER A 177 -20.21 -7.67 -33.14
N HIS A 178 -19.94 -8.36 -34.24
CA HIS A 178 -20.89 -8.49 -35.36
C HIS A 178 -21.90 -9.61 -35.11
N VAL A 179 -21.49 -10.74 -34.52
CA VAL A 179 -22.42 -11.79 -34.07
C VAL A 179 -23.42 -11.23 -33.05
N ALA A 180 -22.95 -10.41 -32.10
CA ALA A 180 -23.81 -9.71 -31.15
C ALA A 180 -24.79 -8.74 -31.84
N ASP A 181 -24.34 -7.99 -32.84
CA ASP A 181 -25.19 -7.10 -33.64
C ASP A 181 -26.28 -7.88 -34.43
N VAL A 182 -25.95 -9.05 -34.98
CA VAL A 182 -26.89 -9.93 -35.73
C VAL A 182 -27.92 -10.58 -34.79
N VAL A 183 -27.47 -11.06 -33.64
CA VAL A 183 -28.31 -11.70 -32.61
C VAL A 183 -29.26 -10.69 -31.94
N GLY A 184 -28.91 -9.40 -31.94
CA GLY A 184 -29.76 -8.34 -31.42
C GLY A 184 -29.88 -8.33 -29.89
N GLN A 185 -30.75 -7.46 -29.36
CA GLN A 185 -30.89 -7.23 -27.92
C GLN A 185 -31.58 -8.38 -27.15
N GLU A 186 -32.39 -9.20 -27.85
CA GLU A 186 -33.16 -10.29 -27.23
C GLU A 186 -32.36 -11.60 -27.07
N GLY A 187 -31.35 -11.81 -27.93
CA GLY A 187 -30.46 -12.96 -27.86
C GLY A 187 -29.19 -12.68 -27.06
N VAL A 188 -28.36 -13.72 -26.86
CA VAL A 188 -27.18 -13.65 -25.99
C VAL A 188 -25.99 -14.35 -26.65
N VAL A 189 -24.82 -13.72 -26.60
CA VAL A 189 -23.55 -14.28 -27.08
C VAL A 189 -22.63 -14.58 -25.89
N TYR A 190 -22.43 -15.86 -25.59
CA TYR A 190 -21.43 -16.32 -24.62
C TYR A 190 -20.07 -16.39 -25.32
N ALA A 191 -19.16 -15.49 -24.99
CA ALA A 191 -17.89 -15.32 -25.69
C ALA A 191 -16.72 -15.90 -24.86
N VAL A 192 -16.28 -17.11 -25.20
CA VAL A 192 -15.21 -17.83 -24.49
C VAL A 192 -13.85 -17.51 -25.10
N GLU A 193 -12.92 -17.06 -24.26
CA GLU A 193 -11.54 -16.75 -24.63
C GLU A 193 -10.59 -17.18 -23.50
N PHE A 194 -9.48 -17.84 -23.85
CA PHE A 194 -8.48 -18.29 -22.86
C PHE A 194 -7.45 -17.20 -22.52
N SER A 195 -7.10 -16.34 -23.49
CA SER A 195 -6.07 -15.32 -23.30
C SER A 195 -6.58 -14.14 -22.49
N ASN A 196 -6.01 -13.93 -21.29
CA ASN A 196 -6.27 -12.75 -20.46
C ASN A 196 -6.05 -11.42 -21.20
N ARG A 197 -5.17 -11.35 -22.20
CA ARG A 197 -4.94 -10.14 -22.99
C ARG A 197 -6.15 -9.86 -23.90
N SER A 198 -6.51 -10.82 -24.75
CA SER A 198 -7.68 -10.74 -25.61
C SER A 198 -8.97 -10.56 -24.79
N GLY A 199 -9.03 -11.20 -23.63
CA GLY A 199 -10.11 -11.09 -22.65
C GLY A 199 -10.32 -9.67 -22.12
N ARG A 200 -9.27 -8.86 -21.91
CA ARG A 200 -9.41 -7.45 -21.54
C ARG A 200 -10.12 -6.65 -22.63
N ASP A 201 -9.73 -6.82 -23.89
CA ASP A 201 -10.38 -6.17 -25.03
C ASP A 201 -11.84 -6.63 -25.19
N LEU A 202 -12.08 -7.94 -25.03
CA LEU A 202 -13.41 -8.55 -25.07
C LEU A 202 -14.34 -8.02 -23.96
N ILE A 203 -13.84 -7.89 -22.72
CA ILE A 203 -14.56 -7.28 -21.59
C ILE A 203 -14.84 -5.79 -21.87
N GLY A 204 -13.88 -5.05 -22.41
CA GLY A 204 -14.06 -3.65 -22.79
C GLY A 204 -15.16 -3.45 -23.84
N MET A 205 -15.28 -4.38 -24.79
CA MET A 205 -16.34 -4.42 -25.80
C MET A 205 -17.69 -4.84 -25.20
N ALA A 206 -17.71 -5.88 -24.36
CA ALA A 206 -18.91 -6.38 -23.69
C ALA A 206 -19.51 -5.39 -22.69
N LYS A 207 -18.69 -4.54 -22.05
CA LYS A 207 -19.17 -3.41 -21.21
C LYS A 207 -20.12 -2.47 -21.96
N LYS A 208 -20.06 -2.44 -23.30
CA LYS A 208 -20.89 -1.61 -24.18
C LYS A 208 -21.98 -2.40 -24.91
N ARG A 209 -21.74 -3.68 -25.22
CA ARG A 209 -22.74 -4.62 -25.78
C ARG A 209 -23.21 -5.59 -24.70
N THR A 210 -24.29 -5.21 -24.01
CA THR A 210 -24.86 -5.96 -22.87
C THR A 210 -25.35 -7.36 -23.21
N ASN A 211 -25.56 -7.67 -24.48
CA ASN A 211 -25.90 -9.02 -24.96
C ASN A 211 -24.68 -9.94 -25.11
N VAL A 212 -23.45 -9.48 -24.83
CA VAL A 212 -22.23 -10.30 -24.82
C VAL A 212 -21.82 -10.61 -23.38
N ILE A 213 -21.70 -11.90 -23.06
CA ILE A 213 -21.18 -12.39 -21.77
C ILE A 213 -19.76 -12.91 -22.01
N PRO A 214 -18.70 -12.18 -21.59
CA PRO A 214 -17.32 -12.62 -21.75
C PRO A 214 -16.95 -13.66 -20.68
N ILE A 215 -16.44 -14.80 -21.12
CA ILE A 215 -16.01 -15.92 -20.26
C ILE A 215 -14.51 -16.13 -20.48
N ILE A 216 -13.70 -15.74 -19.50
CA ILE A 216 -12.23 -15.84 -19.58
C ILE A 216 -11.78 -17.16 -18.96
N GLU A 217 -11.94 -18.25 -19.70
CA GLU A 217 -11.56 -19.62 -19.30
C GLU A 217 -11.19 -20.47 -20.52
N ASP A 218 -10.54 -21.62 -20.26
CA ASP A 218 -10.10 -22.54 -21.30
C ASP A 218 -11.25 -23.39 -21.84
N ALA A 219 -11.54 -23.23 -23.14
CA ALA A 219 -12.60 -23.95 -23.85
C ALA A 219 -12.49 -25.49 -23.77
N ARG A 220 -11.31 -26.04 -23.45
CA ARG A 220 -11.09 -27.49 -23.23
C ARG A 220 -11.74 -28.03 -21.96
N TYR A 221 -12.15 -27.17 -21.03
CA TYR A 221 -12.73 -27.55 -19.72
C TYR A 221 -14.10 -26.90 -19.47
N PRO A 222 -15.15 -27.21 -20.28
CA PRO A 222 -16.48 -26.61 -20.15
C PRO A 222 -17.16 -26.83 -18.80
N SER A 223 -16.70 -27.80 -17.99
CA SER A 223 -17.14 -27.97 -16.60
C SER A 223 -16.89 -26.73 -15.72
N LYS A 224 -15.79 -26.00 -15.94
CA LYS A 224 -15.41 -24.84 -15.13
C LYS A 224 -16.38 -23.66 -15.24
N TYR A 225 -16.81 -23.34 -16.46
CA TYR A 225 -17.74 -22.24 -16.73
C TYR A 225 -19.20 -22.71 -16.88
N ARG A 226 -19.50 -23.96 -16.53
CA ARG A 226 -20.85 -24.54 -16.57
C ARG A 226 -21.89 -23.67 -15.85
N MET A 227 -21.53 -23.09 -14.71
CA MET A 227 -22.44 -22.27 -13.89
C MET A 227 -22.79 -20.92 -14.51
N LEU A 228 -22.06 -20.46 -15.53
CA LEU A 228 -22.24 -19.16 -16.17
C LEU A 228 -23.13 -19.22 -17.42
N MET A 229 -23.49 -20.43 -17.87
CA MET A 229 -24.10 -20.66 -19.18
C MET A 229 -25.46 -21.35 -19.11
N SER A 230 -26.37 -20.93 -20.00
CA SER A 230 -27.60 -21.65 -20.30
C SER A 230 -27.47 -22.42 -21.63
N MET A 231 -28.40 -23.34 -21.91
CA MET A 231 -28.39 -24.10 -23.17
C MET A 231 -28.47 -23.14 -24.38
N VAL A 232 -27.55 -23.30 -25.32
CA VAL A 232 -27.40 -22.47 -26.53
C VAL A 232 -28.02 -23.12 -27.76
N ASP A 233 -28.40 -22.30 -28.74
CA ASP A 233 -29.00 -22.73 -30.00
C ASP A 233 -27.94 -23.06 -31.06
N VAL A 234 -26.82 -22.32 -31.04
CA VAL A 234 -25.73 -22.46 -32.01
C VAL A 234 -24.38 -22.31 -31.30
N ILE A 235 -23.38 -23.10 -31.71
CA ILE A 235 -21.97 -22.87 -31.37
C ILE A 235 -21.24 -22.35 -32.61
N PHE A 236 -20.49 -21.26 -32.49
CA PHE A 236 -19.52 -20.83 -33.49
C PHE A 236 -18.09 -21.07 -32.94
N ALA A 237 -17.26 -21.80 -33.67
CA ALA A 237 -15.92 -22.18 -33.22
C ALA A 237 -14.82 -21.67 -34.16
N ASP A 238 -14.04 -20.70 -33.68
CA ASP A 238 -12.85 -20.15 -34.35
C ASP A 238 -11.59 -20.41 -33.50
N VAL A 239 -11.47 -21.66 -33.02
CA VAL A 239 -10.37 -22.13 -32.17
C VAL A 239 -9.28 -22.76 -33.02
N ALA A 240 -8.11 -22.11 -33.11
CA ALA A 240 -6.96 -22.61 -33.87
C ALA A 240 -6.06 -23.55 -33.02
N GLN A 241 -6.61 -24.68 -32.57
CA GLN A 241 -5.90 -25.71 -31.80
C GLN A 241 -5.96 -27.08 -32.52
N PRO A 242 -4.94 -27.97 -32.38
CA PRO A 242 -4.96 -29.28 -33.04
C PRO A 242 -6.08 -30.22 -32.59
N ASP A 243 -6.65 -30.01 -31.41
CA ASP A 243 -7.77 -30.78 -30.85
C ASP A 243 -9.13 -30.10 -31.02
N GLN A 244 -9.30 -29.32 -32.10
CA GLN A 244 -10.49 -28.52 -32.39
C GLN A 244 -11.80 -29.33 -32.33
N ALA A 245 -11.90 -30.47 -33.03
CA ALA A 245 -13.09 -31.33 -32.97
C ALA A 245 -13.47 -31.76 -31.55
N ARG A 246 -12.49 -32.09 -30.69
CA ARG A 246 -12.71 -32.49 -29.29
C ARG A 246 -13.23 -31.33 -28.43
N ILE A 247 -12.69 -30.13 -28.62
CA ILE A 247 -13.15 -28.91 -27.94
C ILE A 247 -14.61 -28.63 -28.31
N VAL A 248 -14.94 -28.73 -29.60
CA VAL A 248 -16.31 -28.57 -30.10
C VAL A 248 -17.24 -29.62 -29.52
N ALA A 249 -16.87 -30.91 -29.55
CA ALA A 249 -17.70 -31.99 -29.04
C ALA A 249 -18.03 -31.83 -27.54
N LEU A 250 -17.03 -31.55 -26.69
CA LEU A 250 -17.26 -31.33 -25.27
C LEU A 250 -18.20 -30.15 -24.98
N ASN A 251 -18.07 -29.05 -25.73
CA ASN A 251 -18.96 -27.89 -25.59
C ASN A 251 -20.37 -28.19 -26.11
N ALA A 252 -20.47 -28.90 -27.24
CA ALA A 252 -21.75 -29.31 -27.82
C ALA A 252 -22.52 -30.23 -26.86
N HIS A 253 -21.91 -31.30 -26.37
CA HIS A 253 -22.55 -32.23 -25.42
C HIS A 253 -22.96 -31.57 -24.10
N GLN A 254 -22.29 -30.49 -23.69
CA GLN A 254 -22.58 -29.84 -22.41
C GLN A 254 -23.60 -28.69 -22.51
N PHE A 255 -23.65 -27.96 -23.64
CA PHE A 255 -24.41 -26.71 -23.75
C PHE A 255 -25.32 -26.59 -24.97
N LEU A 256 -25.12 -27.37 -26.04
CA LEU A 256 -25.92 -27.23 -27.26
C LEU A 256 -27.25 -27.98 -27.11
N LYS A 257 -28.36 -27.35 -27.49
CA LYS A 257 -29.68 -28.01 -27.53
C LYS A 257 -29.68 -29.18 -28.52
N ASN A 258 -30.57 -30.16 -28.32
CA ASN A 258 -30.79 -31.23 -29.30
C ASN A 258 -31.24 -30.63 -30.64
N GLN A 259 -30.70 -31.12 -31.76
CA GLN A 259 -30.85 -30.50 -33.10
C GLN A 259 -30.25 -29.08 -33.20
N GLY A 260 -29.41 -28.68 -32.26
CA GLY A 260 -28.59 -27.47 -32.35
C GLY A 260 -27.48 -27.63 -33.39
N HIS A 261 -27.02 -26.50 -33.91
CA HIS A 261 -26.07 -26.45 -35.01
C HIS A 261 -24.70 -25.95 -34.52
N VAL A 262 -23.62 -26.41 -35.14
CA VAL A 262 -22.28 -25.85 -34.93
C VAL A 262 -21.71 -25.37 -36.26
N VAL A 263 -21.14 -24.18 -36.25
CA VAL A 263 -20.40 -23.60 -37.36
C VAL A 263 -18.92 -23.57 -36.96
N ILE A 264 -18.09 -24.38 -37.62
CA ILE A 264 -16.69 -24.59 -37.28
C ILE A 264 -15.82 -23.98 -38.38
N SER A 265 -14.90 -23.09 -38.00
CA SER A 265 -13.86 -22.61 -38.91
C SER A 265 -12.59 -23.46 -38.72
N ILE A 266 -12.35 -24.39 -39.64
CA ILE A 266 -11.19 -25.27 -39.64
C ILE A 266 -10.04 -24.57 -40.37
N LYS A 267 -8.86 -24.55 -39.74
CA LYS A 267 -7.61 -24.04 -40.32
C LYS A 267 -6.60 -25.17 -40.42
N ALA A 268 -6.36 -25.68 -41.63
CA ALA A 268 -5.58 -26.91 -41.82
C ALA A 268 -4.18 -26.82 -41.17
N ASN A 269 -3.44 -25.75 -41.47
CA ASN A 269 -2.08 -25.51 -41.00
C ASN A 269 -1.92 -25.39 -39.47
N CYS A 270 -3.00 -25.27 -38.69
CA CYS A 270 -2.97 -25.27 -37.22
C CYS A 270 -3.32 -26.63 -36.60
N ILE A 271 -3.78 -27.59 -37.41
CA ILE A 271 -4.09 -28.96 -36.99
C ILE A 271 -2.96 -29.89 -37.43
N ASP A 272 -2.60 -29.84 -38.72
CA ASP A 272 -1.42 -30.48 -39.28
C ASP A 272 -0.84 -29.58 -40.38
N SER A 273 0.43 -29.24 -40.27
CA SER A 273 1.16 -28.40 -41.24
C SER A 273 1.96 -29.22 -42.27
N THR A 274 1.94 -30.55 -42.15
CA THR A 274 2.63 -31.49 -43.03
C THR A 274 1.69 -32.14 -44.04
N ALA A 275 0.41 -32.30 -43.69
CA ALA A 275 -0.61 -32.87 -44.56
C ALA A 275 -1.28 -31.80 -45.46
N PRO A 276 -1.71 -32.15 -46.70
CA PRO A 276 -2.49 -31.25 -47.54
C PRO A 276 -3.84 -30.88 -46.89
N ALA A 277 -4.27 -29.62 -47.06
CA ALA A 277 -5.46 -29.09 -46.38
C ALA A 277 -6.75 -29.92 -46.57
N ALA A 278 -6.95 -30.50 -47.76
CA ALA A 278 -8.08 -31.38 -48.05
C ALA A 278 -8.14 -32.62 -47.12
N VAL A 279 -6.98 -33.23 -46.85
CA VAL A 279 -6.85 -34.40 -45.96
C VAL A 279 -7.17 -34.02 -44.52
N VAL A 280 -6.74 -32.83 -44.10
CA VAL A 280 -7.03 -32.30 -42.75
C VAL A 280 -8.54 -32.02 -42.58
N PHE A 281 -9.19 -31.44 -43.59
CA PHE A 281 -10.64 -31.20 -43.55
C PHE A 281 -11.45 -32.51 -43.49
N GLU A 282 -11.04 -33.53 -44.24
CA GLU A 282 -11.68 -34.85 -44.19
C GLU A 282 -11.45 -35.57 -42.85
N SER A 283 -10.23 -35.47 -42.28
CA SER A 283 -9.90 -35.97 -40.94
C SER A 283 -10.79 -35.35 -39.85
N GLU A 284 -10.92 -34.02 -39.83
CA GLU A 284 -11.78 -33.34 -38.84
C GLU A 284 -13.26 -33.69 -39.01
N ARG A 285 -13.76 -33.81 -40.26
CA ARG A 285 -15.13 -34.28 -40.53
C ARG A 285 -15.38 -35.69 -39.97
N ASN A 286 -14.42 -36.59 -40.11
CA ASN A 286 -14.53 -37.94 -39.58
C ASN A 286 -14.49 -37.97 -38.04
N LYS A 287 -13.69 -37.10 -37.40
CA LYS A 287 -13.69 -36.93 -35.93
C LYS A 287 -15.04 -36.40 -35.43
N LEU A 288 -15.61 -35.38 -36.08
CA LEU A 288 -16.92 -34.83 -35.71
C LEU A 288 -18.05 -35.87 -35.89
N ALA A 289 -18.02 -36.63 -36.98
CA ALA A 289 -18.96 -37.73 -37.21
C ALA A 289 -18.88 -38.82 -36.13
N ALA A 290 -17.68 -39.14 -35.64
CA ALA A 290 -17.49 -40.10 -34.53
C ALA A 290 -18.13 -39.60 -33.22
N GLU A 291 -18.10 -38.29 -32.95
CA GLU A 291 -18.74 -37.64 -31.80
C GLU A 291 -20.26 -37.38 -32.01
N LYS A 292 -20.89 -38.06 -32.99
CA LYS A 292 -22.32 -37.94 -33.34
C LYS A 292 -22.74 -36.53 -33.82
N ILE A 293 -21.79 -35.77 -34.33
CA ILE A 293 -21.99 -34.43 -34.88
C ILE A 293 -21.88 -34.54 -36.41
N LYS A 294 -23.03 -34.58 -37.10
CA LYS A 294 -23.09 -34.89 -38.54
C LYS A 294 -22.81 -33.63 -39.37
N PRO A 295 -21.80 -33.61 -40.26
CA PRO A 295 -21.60 -32.51 -41.19
C PRO A 295 -22.73 -32.41 -42.22
N ILE A 296 -23.18 -31.18 -42.45
CA ILE A 296 -24.23 -30.79 -43.41
C ILE A 296 -23.55 -30.17 -44.65
N GLU A 297 -22.77 -29.10 -44.43
CA GLU A 297 -22.17 -28.27 -45.47
C GLU A 297 -20.68 -28.04 -45.18
N GLN A 298 -19.87 -27.93 -46.23
CA GLN A 298 -18.48 -27.53 -46.16
C GLN A 298 -18.18 -26.52 -47.28
N LEU A 299 -17.62 -25.37 -46.92
CA LEU A 299 -17.23 -24.31 -47.85
C LEU A 299 -15.77 -23.89 -47.59
N THR A 300 -14.95 -23.80 -48.63
CA THR A 300 -13.60 -23.22 -48.53
C THR A 300 -13.68 -21.69 -48.54
N LEU A 301 -12.85 -21.02 -47.71
CA LEU A 301 -12.93 -19.57 -47.51
C LEU A 301 -12.05 -18.74 -48.46
N GLU A 302 -11.64 -19.32 -49.59
CA GLU A 302 -10.95 -18.59 -50.65
C GLU A 302 -11.93 -17.65 -51.38
N PRO A 303 -11.50 -16.43 -51.80
CA PRO A 303 -10.14 -15.89 -51.79
C PRO A 303 -9.75 -15.12 -50.52
N TYR A 304 -10.55 -15.16 -49.45
CA TYR A 304 -10.34 -14.34 -48.24
C TYR A 304 -9.30 -14.93 -47.29
N GLU A 305 -9.36 -16.24 -47.04
CA GLU A 305 -8.48 -16.97 -46.12
C GLU A 305 -8.00 -18.26 -46.80
N ARG A 306 -6.68 -18.41 -46.98
CA ARG A 306 -6.06 -19.63 -47.55
C ARG A 306 -6.05 -20.77 -46.54
N ASP A 307 -6.16 -22.00 -47.01
CA ASP A 307 -6.14 -23.24 -46.19
C ASP A 307 -7.18 -23.26 -45.05
N HIS A 308 -8.29 -22.54 -45.21
CA HIS A 308 -9.41 -22.53 -44.29
C HIS A 308 -10.69 -23.05 -44.95
N ALA A 309 -11.46 -23.81 -44.18
CA ALA A 309 -12.81 -24.23 -44.53
C ALA A 309 -13.78 -23.97 -43.38
N MET A 310 -14.97 -23.50 -43.71
CA MET A 310 -16.10 -23.50 -42.79
C MET A 310 -16.87 -24.80 -42.96
N VAL A 311 -17.13 -25.49 -41.85
CA VAL A 311 -17.94 -26.72 -41.81
C VAL A 311 -19.12 -26.48 -40.89
N ILE A 312 -20.31 -26.73 -41.41
CA ILE A 312 -21.58 -26.65 -40.67
C ILE A 312 -22.02 -28.06 -40.33
N VAL A 313 -22.38 -28.27 -39.08
CA VAL A 313 -22.70 -29.60 -38.56
C VAL A 313 -23.94 -29.57 -37.65
N LEU A 314 -24.73 -30.63 -37.70
CA LEU A 314 -25.90 -30.87 -36.85
C LEU A 314 -25.52 -31.79 -35.68
N ALA A 315 -25.78 -31.36 -34.45
CA ALA A 315 -25.54 -32.19 -33.27
C ALA A 315 -26.77 -33.05 -32.93
N TRP A 316 -26.63 -34.38 -33.03
CA TRP A 316 -27.71 -35.33 -32.75
C TRP A 316 -27.51 -36.02 -31.40
N ALA A 317 -28.19 -35.51 -30.37
CA ALA A 317 -28.14 -36.07 -29.02
C ALA A 317 -29.14 -37.23 -28.85
N GLY A 318 -28.62 -38.42 -28.56
CA GLY A 318 -29.37 -39.44 -27.82
C GLY A 318 -29.62 -38.99 -26.36
N PRO A 319 -30.36 -39.78 -25.56
CA PRO A 319 -30.70 -39.40 -24.19
C PRO A 319 -29.44 -39.17 -23.32
N PRO A 320 -29.49 -38.22 -22.36
CA PRO A 320 -28.30 -37.73 -21.66
C PRO A 320 -27.69 -38.79 -20.75
N ILE A 321 -26.38 -39.02 -20.90
CA ILE A 321 -25.59 -39.90 -20.03
C ILE A 321 -25.22 -39.15 -18.76
N ILE A 322 -25.69 -39.66 -17.60
CA ILE A 322 -25.29 -39.18 -16.29
C ILE A 322 -23.91 -39.77 -15.95
N TYR A 323 -22.85 -39.00 -16.13
CA TYR A 323 -21.53 -39.36 -15.63
C TYR A 323 -21.38 -38.97 -14.15
N TYR A 324 -21.41 -39.97 -13.26
CA TYR A 324 -20.89 -39.81 -11.90
C TYR A 324 -19.37 -39.75 -11.92
N SER A 325 -18.79 -38.74 -11.26
CA SER A 325 -17.36 -38.52 -11.18
C SER A 325 -16.67 -39.51 -10.22
N LEU A 326 -16.09 -40.58 -10.77
CA LEU A 326 -15.16 -41.47 -10.06
C LEU A 326 -13.80 -41.51 -10.77
N SER A 327 -12.95 -40.52 -10.50
CA SER A 327 -11.54 -40.55 -10.90
C SER A 327 -10.68 -39.61 -10.04
N ASN A 328 -10.39 -40.02 -8.81
CA ASN A 328 -9.34 -39.39 -7.99
C ASN A 328 -8.55 -40.45 -7.21
N ILE A 329 -8.05 -41.46 -7.94
CA ILE A 329 -7.07 -42.44 -7.49
C ILE A 329 -6.04 -42.58 -8.60
N GLN A 330 -4.78 -42.21 -8.33
CA GLN A 330 -3.66 -42.50 -9.23
C GLN A 330 -3.33 -44.01 -9.16
N PRO A 331 -2.98 -44.67 -10.28
CA PRO A 331 -2.52 -46.04 -10.25
C PRO A 331 -1.05 -46.10 -9.83
N ALA A 332 -0.79 -46.65 -8.64
CA ALA A 332 0.50 -47.25 -8.32
C ALA A 332 0.49 -48.74 -8.69
N ALA A 333 1.66 -49.26 -9.06
CA ALA A 333 1.94 -50.67 -9.37
C ALA A 333 1.26 -51.29 -10.61
N GLN A 334 1.96 -51.25 -11.74
CA GLN A 334 2.04 -52.42 -12.63
C GLN A 334 3.39 -53.09 -12.41
N HIS A 335 3.38 -54.34 -11.92
CA HIS A 335 4.36 -55.41 -12.20
C HIS A 335 4.13 -56.60 -11.24
N THR A 336 3.26 -57.55 -11.62
CA THR A 336 3.51 -59.02 -11.55
C THR A 336 2.28 -59.83 -11.99
N LEU A 337 2.51 -60.80 -12.87
CA LEU A 337 1.93 -62.17 -12.90
C LEU A 337 0.39 -62.31 -12.86
N THR A 338 -0.30 -62.56 -13.98
CA THR A 338 -0.54 -63.89 -14.62
C THR A 338 -1.33 -64.91 -13.78
N GLY A 339 -2.54 -65.27 -14.23
CA GLY A 339 -3.39 -66.35 -13.69
C GLY A 339 -4.88 -65.91 -13.65
N VAL A 340 -5.77 -66.23 -14.59
CA VAL A 340 -6.32 -67.54 -15.06
C VAL A 340 -7.48 -68.05 -14.18
N HIS A 341 -8.59 -68.41 -14.85
CA HIS A 341 -9.84 -69.03 -14.36
C HIS A 341 -10.75 -68.22 -13.41
N SER A 342 -12.08 -68.43 -13.33
CA SER A 342 -13.19 -68.58 -14.31
C SER A 342 -14.44 -69.14 -13.60
N ARG A 343 -15.64 -68.56 -13.81
CA ARG A 343 -17.01 -69.22 -13.74
C ARG A 343 -17.39 -69.96 -12.42
N GLU A 344 -18.62 -70.27 -12.05
CA GLU A 344 -20.03 -69.92 -12.36
C GLU A 344 -20.91 -70.47 -11.21
N GLY A 345 -22.14 -69.95 -10.98
CA GLY A 345 -23.19 -70.59 -10.16
C GLY A 345 -23.07 -70.41 -8.61
N SER A 346 -24.00 -69.82 -7.84
CA SER A 346 -25.49 -69.81 -7.76
C SER A 346 -26.13 -70.92 -6.91
N LEU A 347 -27.26 -70.58 -6.24
CA LEU A 347 -28.15 -71.40 -5.35
C LEU A 347 -27.54 -71.71 -3.95
N LYS A 348 -28.05 -71.23 -2.80
CA LYS A 348 -29.35 -71.48 -2.11
C LYS A 348 -29.32 -70.76 -0.71
N ILE A 349 -30.36 -70.52 0.11
CA ILE A 349 -31.84 -70.71 0.12
C ILE A 349 -32.53 -69.84 1.25
N LEU A 350 -33.87 -69.70 1.24
CA LEU A 350 -34.84 -69.32 2.32
C LEU A 350 -34.76 -67.99 3.15
N GLN A 351 -35.89 -67.26 3.11
CA GLN A 351 -36.55 -66.46 4.17
C GLN A 351 -37.83 -67.25 4.63
N PRO A 352 -38.59 -66.97 5.74
CA PRO A 352 -39.06 -65.64 6.22
C PRO A 352 -39.33 -65.48 7.76
N LEU A 353 -40.13 -64.44 8.15
CA LEU A 353 -40.78 -64.10 9.46
C LEU A 353 -39.89 -63.40 10.53
N LEU A 354 -40.19 -62.24 11.17
CA LEU A 354 -41.40 -61.62 11.79
C LEU A 354 -41.92 -62.39 13.03
N ASN A 355 -41.86 -61.92 14.29
CA ASN A 355 -42.56 -60.74 14.84
C ASN A 355 -42.19 -60.43 16.34
N ASN A 356 -42.79 -59.36 16.92
CA ASN A 356 -42.78 -58.81 18.32
C ASN A 356 -41.76 -57.66 18.54
N GLY A 357 -42.01 -56.46 19.08
CA GLY A 357 -43.20 -55.78 19.64
C GLY A 357 -42.81 -54.98 20.92
N GLU A 358 -43.21 -53.73 21.23
CA GLU A 358 -44.05 -52.73 20.53
C GLU A 358 -43.66 -51.26 20.89
N ILE A 359 -44.57 -50.37 21.34
CA ILE A 359 -44.43 -48.88 21.52
C ILE A 359 -45.29 -48.43 22.76
N PRO A 360 -45.42 -47.15 23.26
CA PRO A 360 -45.30 -45.81 22.62
C PRO A 360 -44.48 -44.70 23.38
N THR A 361 -45.12 -43.66 23.94
CA THR A 361 -44.61 -42.28 24.18
C THR A 361 -44.88 -41.64 25.57
N ALA A 362 -43.99 -40.71 25.97
CA ALA A 362 -44.22 -39.40 26.65
C ALA A 362 -45.05 -39.21 27.97
N SER A 363 -44.37 -38.57 28.93
CA SER A 363 -44.85 -37.60 29.95
C SER A 363 -45.40 -38.06 31.33
N ARG A 364 -44.72 -37.53 32.37
CA ARG A 364 -45.17 -37.13 33.73
C ARG A 364 -45.86 -38.13 34.70
N LEU A 365 -45.14 -38.29 35.83
CA LEU A 365 -45.58 -38.24 37.24
C LEU A 365 -46.09 -39.50 37.96
N LEU A 366 -45.42 -39.75 39.11
CA LEU A 366 -45.90 -40.42 40.33
C LEU A 366 -46.15 -41.96 40.24
N ASP A 367 -45.68 -42.79 41.18
CA ASP A 367 -44.90 -42.53 42.40
C ASP A 367 -44.15 -43.79 42.89
N ARG A 368 -43.24 -43.61 43.85
CA ARG A 368 -42.86 -44.61 44.89
C ARG A 368 -42.10 -45.90 44.49
N MET A 369 -40.78 -45.75 44.39
CA MET A 369 -39.97 -46.16 45.54
C MET A 369 -39.62 -44.91 46.37
N GLN A 370 -40.21 -44.84 47.57
CA GLN A 370 -40.09 -43.82 48.61
C GLN A 370 -38.70 -43.95 49.30
N ARG A 371 -37.93 -42.93 49.75
CA ARG A 371 -38.19 -41.67 50.50
C ARG A 371 -38.93 -41.87 51.84
N PRO A 372 -38.65 -41.10 52.92
CA PRO A 372 -37.53 -40.19 53.20
C PRO A 372 -36.93 -40.44 54.62
N SER A 373 -36.27 -39.42 55.22
CA SER A 373 -36.09 -39.22 56.69
C SER A 373 -35.08 -40.14 57.41
N GLN A 374 -34.50 -39.80 58.57
CA GLN A 374 -34.48 -38.57 59.40
C GLN A 374 -33.16 -38.59 60.25
N VAL A 375 -32.42 -37.48 60.34
CA VAL A 375 -32.30 -36.58 61.52
C VAL A 375 -31.44 -37.09 62.70
N ALA A 376 -30.65 -36.13 63.19
CA ALA A 376 -29.72 -36.15 64.32
C ALA A 376 -30.25 -36.70 65.65
N LEU A 377 -29.32 -36.90 66.60
CA LEU A 377 -29.58 -36.60 68.00
C LEU A 377 -28.32 -36.09 68.73
N ASN A 378 -28.53 -35.07 69.57
CA ASN A 378 -27.57 -34.53 70.52
C ASN A 378 -27.27 -35.53 71.64
N LEU A 379 -26.13 -35.32 72.31
CA LEU A 379 -26.03 -35.49 73.77
C LEU A 379 -25.37 -34.23 74.34
N GLY A 380 -25.89 -33.73 75.46
CA GLY A 380 -25.29 -32.63 76.20
C GLY A 380 -25.67 -32.72 77.68
N TYR A 381 -25.00 -31.97 78.55
CA TYR A 381 -25.53 -31.64 79.88
C TYR A 381 -24.88 -30.38 80.49
N SER A 382 -25.71 -29.33 80.60
CA SER A 382 -25.90 -28.37 81.72
C SER A 382 -24.77 -27.49 82.31
N PRO A 383 -25.10 -26.23 82.74
CA PRO A 383 -24.18 -25.22 83.30
C PRO A 383 -24.37 -25.03 84.83
N PRO A 384 -23.69 -24.08 85.54
CA PRO A 384 -24.04 -22.63 85.48
C PRO A 384 -22.85 -21.64 85.64
N ALA A 385 -23.18 -20.33 85.65
CA ALA A 385 -22.45 -19.16 86.18
C ALA A 385 -21.96 -18.09 85.17
N SER A 386 -22.61 -16.93 85.24
CA SER A 386 -22.10 -15.60 84.85
C SER A 386 -21.51 -14.91 86.09
N PRO A 387 -20.54 -13.98 86.01
CA PRO A 387 -20.86 -12.61 85.55
C PRO A 387 -19.73 -11.79 84.87
N THR A 388 -20.12 -10.66 84.25
CA THR A 388 -19.36 -9.38 84.13
C THR A 388 -17.90 -9.35 83.63
N ARG A 389 -17.69 -8.75 82.45
CA ARG A 389 -17.13 -7.38 82.21
C ARG A 389 -17.28 -7.10 80.70
N ILE A 390 -17.87 -5.99 80.22
CA ILE A 390 -17.58 -4.56 80.42
C ILE A 390 -16.30 -4.10 79.70
N SER A 391 -16.46 -2.97 79.00
CA SER A 391 -15.45 -2.14 78.34
C SER A 391 -14.24 -1.77 79.18
N SER A 392 -13.14 -1.40 78.52
CA SER A 392 -12.12 -0.41 78.94
C SER A 392 -10.89 -0.55 78.01
N GLU A 393 -10.08 0.46 77.75
CA GLU A 393 -10.30 1.91 77.76
C GLU A 393 -9.22 2.55 76.87
N TYR A 394 -9.57 3.68 76.27
CA TYR A 394 -8.77 4.89 76.16
C TYR A 394 -7.33 4.88 76.72
N GLU A 395 -6.39 5.35 75.90
CA GLU A 395 -5.51 6.44 76.34
C GLU A 395 -5.80 7.67 75.48
N GLU A 396 -6.54 8.61 76.05
CA GLU A 396 -6.46 10.01 75.67
C GLU A 396 -5.05 10.53 75.98
N VAL A 397 -4.47 11.30 75.06
CA VAL A 397 -3.40 12.24 75.43
C VAL A 397 -4.01 13.63 75.49
N ASN A 398 -3.96 14.21 76.69
CA ASN A 398 -4.58 15.48 77.06
C ASN A 398 -4.24 16.63 76.11
N TYR A 399 -5.26 17.42 75.76
CA TYR A 399 -5.07 18.86 75.56
C TYR A 399 -5.17 19.55 76.93
N PRO A 400 -4.27 20.48 77.27
CA PRO A 400 -4.40 21.28 78.49
C PRO A 400 -5.49 22.34 78.31
N ASP A 401 -6.50 22.28 79.16
CA ASP A 401 -7.55 23.30 79.31
C ASP A 401 -7.01 24.54 80.03
N SER A 402 -7.38 25.74 79.59
CA SER A 402 -7.77 26.86 80.48
C SER A 402 -8.28 28.09 79.70
N SER A 403 -9.57 28.34 79.89
CA SER A 403 -10.21 29.66 80.06
C SER A 403 -9.33 30.93 80.00
N PHE A 404 -9.75 31.94 79.22
CA PHE A 404 -10.43 33.14 79.75
C PHE A 404 -10.92 34.14 78.67
N GLN A 405 -12.05 34.80 78.98
CA GLN A 405 -12.52 36.14 78.56
C GLN A 405 -12.39 36.68 77.10
N SER A 406 -13.56 36.77 76.46
CA SER A 406 -14.18 38.01 75.92
C SER A 406 -13.35 39.20 75.39
N SER A 407 -13.77 39.63 74.18
CA SER A 407 -14.11 41.02 73.78
C SER A 407 -13.10 41.90 73.00
N HIS A 408 -13.64 42.52 71.92
CA HIS A 408 -13.10 43.61 71.08
C HIS A 408 -11.80 43.26 70.29
N TRP A 409 -11.54 43.68 69.04
CA TRP A 409 -11.80 44.94 68.31
C TRP A 409 -11.96 44.68 66.78
N PRO A 410 -12.29 45.69 65.94
CA PRO A 410 -12.66 45.51 64.54
C PRO A 410 -11.51 45.74 63.53
N SER A 411 -11.74 45.26 62.30
CA SER A 411 -11.21 45.78 61.02
C SER A 411 -9.74 46.26 60.97
N GLN A 412 -8.87 45.44 60.39
CA GLN A 412 -7.73 45.92 59.60
C GLN A 412 -7.74 45.28 58.21
N GLN A 413 -7.19 46.01 57.24
CA GLN A 413 -7.36 45.79 55.80
C GLN A 413 -6.71 44.48 55.33
N GLU A 414 -7.42 43.75 54.46
CA GLU A 414 -6.76 42.78 53.58
C GLU A 414 -5.91 43.53 52.54
N GLU A 415 -4.58 43.39 52.64
CA GLU A 415 -3.70 43.68 51.50
C GLU A 415 -3.84 42.57 50.46
N GLU A 416 -4.72 42.77 49.47
CA GLU A 416 -4.81 41.88 48.31
C GLU A 416 -3.49 41.88 47.51
N LEU A 417 -2.74 40.77 47.61
CA LEU A 417 -1.58 40.50 46.76
C LEU A 417 -2.04 40.28 45.30
N PRO A 418 -1.32 40.82 44.28
CA PRO A 418 -1.83 40.92 42.92
C PRO A 418 -1.84 39.58 42.17
N LEU A 419 -2.98 38.89 42.21
CA LEU A 419 -3.25 37.68 41.42
C LEU A 419 -3.47 38.01 39.94
N HIS A 420 -2.46 37.74 39.11
CA HIS A 420 -2.58 37.89 37.65
C HIS A 420 -3.34 36.72 36.99
N TYR A 421 -4.62 36.63 37.28
CA TYR A 421 -5.63 35.98 36.45
C TYR A 421 -6.65 37.07 36.06
N MET A 422 -6.84 37.32 34.76
CA MET A 422 -7.99 38.14 34.35
C MET A 422 -9.27 37.30 34.46
N THR A 423 -10.00 37.50 35.56
CA THR A 423 -11.44 37.23 35.63
C THR A 423 -12.19 38.32 34.86
N GLU A 424 -13.34 37.98 34.26
CA GLU A 424 -14.06 38.85 33.31
C GLU A 424 -14.58 40.16 33.95
N GLU A 425 -14.68 40.24 35.29
CA GLU A 425 -15.11 41.45 35.99
C GLU A 425 -14.03 42.53 36.11
N SER A 426 -12.75 42.16 36.26
CA SER A 426 -11.66 43.13 36.39
C SER A 426 -11.39 43.94 35.11
N ALA A 427 -11.93 43.51 33.97
CA ALA A 427 -11.94 44.29 32.73
C ALA A 427 -12.95 45.46 32.74
N ARG A 428 -13.94 45.48 33.64
CA ARG A 428 -15.01 46.50 33.66
C ARG A 428 -14.69 47.76 34.47
N ARG A 429 -13.63 47.77 35.28
CA ARG A 429 -13.26 48.93 36.13
C ARG A 429 -11.87 49.50 35.81
N ARG A 430 -11.67 50.07 34.62
CA ARG A 430 -10.47 50.89 34.34
C ARG A 430 -10.59 51.97 33.25
N VAL A 431 -11.73 52.67 33.21
CA VAL A 431 -11.79 54.06 32.69
C VAL A 431 -12.78 54.88 33.53
N LYS A 432 -12.27 55.74 34.41
CA LYS A 432 -12.89 57.03 34.74
C LYS A 432 -11.90 58.09 34.26
N GLY A 433 -12.36 59.03 33.43
CA GLY A 433 -11.48 60.05 32.85
C GLY A 433 -10.95 61.00 33.92
N GLY A 434 -9.64 61.26 33.90
CA GLY A 434 -9.02 62.29 34.73
C GLY A 434 -9.14 63.66 34.08
N GLY A 435 -9.71 64.62 34.82
CA GLY A 435 -9.56 66.05 34.55
C GLY A 435 -8.17 66.56 34.95
N ALA A 436 -7.88 67.82 34.61
CA ALA A 436 -6.51 68.36 34.54
C ALA A 436 -5.97 69.04 35.83
N SER A 437 -4.70 69.50 35.75
CA SER A 437 -3.92 70.36 36.69
C SER A 437 -3.18 69.63 37.83
N GLY A 438 -1.92 69.94 38.21
CA GLY A 438 -0.91 70.85 37.61
C GLY A 438 0.32 71.12 38.53
N ASN A 439 1.47 71.53 37.93
CA ASN A 439 2.67 72.21 38.49
C ASN A 439 3.76 71.52 39.39
N GLY A 440 5.02 72.02 39.22
CA GLY A 440 6.25 71.82 40.05
C GLY A 440 7.15 70.64 39.61
N GLN A 441 8.39 70.73 39.10
CA GLN A 441 9.57 71.61 39.34
C GLN A 441 10.13 71.41 40.77
N GLU A 442 11.39 71.02 41.03
CA GLU A 442 12.71 71.47 40.54
C GLU A 442 13.84 70.38 40.56
N ASP A 443 14.92 70.62 39.79
CA ASP A 443 16.39 70.56 40.05
C ASP A 443 17.00 69.80 41.27
N VAL A 444 18.27 69.33 41.35
CA VAL A 444 19.47 69.39 40.47
C VAL A 444 20.50 68.26 40.82
N LYS A 445 21.43 67.98 39.87
CA LYS A 445 22.71 67.20 39.88
C LYS A 445 23.23 66.47 41.15
N HIS A 446 23.88 65.32 40.88
CA HIS A 446 24.91 64.69 41.72
C HIS A 446 26.25 64.54 40.96
N GLU A 447 27.38 64.61 41.67
CA GLU A 447 28.70 64.20 41.18
C GLU A 447 29.53 63.51 42.29
N TYR A 448 29.99 62.28 41.99
CA TYR A 448 31.21 61.53 42.38
C TYR A 448 32.12 61.92 43.58
N ILE A 449 32.89 61.06 44.31
CA ILE A 449 33.11 59.60 44.54
C ILE A 449 33.92 59.48 45.88
N TYR A 450 33.73 58.44 46.73
CA TYR A 450 34.79 57.50 47.25
C TYR A 450 34.37 56.61 48.46
N SER A 451 34.85 55.35 48.39
CA SER A 451 35.19 54.29 49.38
C SER A 451 34.87 54.43 50.91
N ASP A 452 34.80 53.36 51.73
CA ASP A 452 35.31 51.98 51.54
C ASP A 452 34.62 50.89 52.39
N GLU A 453 34.96 49.62 52.08
CA GLU A 453 34.87 48.37 52.85
C GLU A 453 33.76 48.11 53.92
N GLY A 454 32.96 47.06 53.69
CA GLY A 454 32.11 46.41 54.70
C GLY A 454 31.29 45.25 54.12
N LYS A 455 31.51 44.01 54.59
CA LYS A 455 31.02 42.77 53.96
C LYS A 455 29.52 42.45 54.18
N ASP A 456 28.98 41.66 53.24
CA ASP A 456 27.92 40.65 53.37
C ASP A 456 26.49 41.03 53.80
N VAL A 457 25.65 41.57 52.88
CA VAL A 457 24.20 41.21 52.79
C VAL A 457 23.62 41.36 51.36
N TYR A 458 24.12 40.65 50.33
CA TYR A 458 23.44 40.61 49.00
C TYR A 458 23.49 39.25 48.28
N SER A 459 22.68 38.30 48.77
CA SER A 459 22.20 37.15 47.99
C SER A 459 20.66 37.14 47.84
N LYS A 460 20.05 38.31 47.66
CA LYS A 460 18.63 38.43 47.29
C LYS A 460 18.46 38.48 45.76
N MET A 461 18.15 37.31 45.20
CA MET A 461 17.34 37.07 43.98
C MET A 461 17.15 38.29 43.06
N ARG A 462 18.16 38.64 42.25
CA ARG A 462 18.01 39.73 41.26
C ARG A 462 17.11 39.25 40.12
N SER A 463 15.94 39.86 39.99
CA SER A 463 14.94 39.54 38.96
C SER A 463 15.55 39.61 37.55
N MET A 464 15.70 38.45 36.89
CA MET A 464 16.02 38.38 35.47
C MET A 464 14.80 38.78 34.64
N LYS A 465 14.63 40.08 34.39
CA LYS A 465 13.83 40.59 33.26
C LYS A 465 14.72 40.80 32.04
N GLY A 466 15.20 39.70 31.47
CA GLY A 466 15.65 39.66 30.07
C GLY A 466 14.46 39.28 29.16
N PRO A 467 14.52 39.55 27.84
CA PRO A 467 13.50 39.13 26.89
C PRO A 467 13.65 37.63 26.56
N THR A 468 13.40 36.76 27.54
CA THR A 468 13.46 35.31 27.35
C THR A 468 12.19 34.84 26.64
N LEU A 469 12.31 34.47 25.36
CA LEU A 469 11.23 33.88 24.57
C LEU A 469 10.65 32.64 25.27
N GLY A 470 9.33 32.64 25.44
CA GLY A 470 8.53 31.43 25.72
C GLY A 470 8.65 30.87 27.14
N GLY A 471 7.49 30.71 27.79
CA GLY A 471 7.40 29.98 29.05
C GLY A 471 6.26 30.49 29.92
N ARG A 472 5.58 29.57 30.60
CA ARG A 472 4.56 29.93 31.61
C ARG A 472 5.17 29.70 32.99
N PRO A 473 5.27 30.73 33.87
CA PRO A 473 5.86 30.53 35.19
C PRO A 473 5.05 29.53 35.98
N GLN A 474 5.71 28.51 36.54
CA GLN A 474 5.08 27.54 37.42
C GLN A 474 4.46 28.22 38.64
N ARG A 475 3.24 27.78 38.98
CA ARG A 475 2.59 28.10 40.26
C ARG A 475 3.09 27.12 41.33
N PRO A 476 3.21 27.53 42.60
CA PRO A 476 3.41 26.58 43.69
C PRO A 476 2.24 25.58 43.72
N PRO A 477 2.44 24.33 44.18
CA PRO A 477 1.35 23.39 44.37
C PRO A 477 0.35 23.97 45.40
N PRO A 478 -0.96 23.83 45.19
CA PRO A 478 -1.95 24.25 46.17
C PRO A 478 -1.81 23.41 47.47
N PRO A 479 -2.20 23.95 48.63
CA PRO A 479 -2.25 23.18 49.87
C PRO A 479 -3.20 21.98 49.73
N PRO A 480 -3.01 20.89 50.52
CA PRO A 480 -3.92 19.75 50.49
C PRO A 480 -5.35 20.21 50.81
N PRO A 481 -6.36 19.83 50.00
CA PRO A 481 -7.70 20.37 50.14
C PRO A 481 -8.37 19.88 51.41
N THR A 482 -8.90 20.83 52.17
CA THR A 482 -9.57 20.63 53.47
C THR A 482 -11.06 20.31 53.33
N SER A 483 -11.66 20.61 52.17
CA SER A 483 -13.06 20.35 51.86
C SER A 483 -13.24 19.76 50.46
N LEU A 484 -14.36 19.05 50.23
CA LEU A 484 -14.71 18.51 48.90
C LEU A 484 -14.84 19.63 47.86
N THR A 485 -15.41 20.78 48.26
CA THR A 485 -15.51 21.99 47.45
C THR A 485 -14.15 22.54 47.05
N GLU A 486 -13.19 22.58 47.99
CA GLU A 486 -11.82 22.99 47.71
C GLU A 486 -11.11 22.00 46.79
N PHE A 487 -11.27 20.68 47.00
CA PHE A 487 -10.73 19.65 46.10
C PHE A 487 -11.26 19.82 44.67
N ILE A 488 -12.56 20.07 44.50
CA ILE A 488 -13.18 20.30 43.18
C ILE A 488 -12.66 21.61 42.55
N GLN A 489 -12.49 22.67 43.34
CA GLN A 489 -11.98 23.95 42.86
C GLN A 489 -10.51 23.86 42.42
N GLN A 490 -9.66 23.21 43.22
CA GLN A 490 -8.25 22.94 42.91
C GLN A 490 -8.11 22.08 41.65
N ASN A 491 -8.97 21.07 41.46
CA ASN A 491 -8.95 20.17 40.30
C ASN A 491 -9.83 20.63 39.12
N SER A 492 -10.37 21.85 39.16
CA SER A 492 -11.35 22.34 38.18
C SER A 492 -10.83 22.37 36.73
N GLU A 493 -9.52 22.50 36.53
CA GLU A 493 -8.87 22.44 35.20
C GLU A 493 -8.88 21.02 34.59
N HIS A 494 -9.04 19.96 35.40
CA HIS A 494 -9.08 18.56 34.98
C HIS A 494 -10.49 18.00 34.76
N ILE A 495 -11.54 18.71 35.22
CA ILE A 495 -12.94 18.27 35.05
C ILE A 495 -13.37 18.23 33.58
N PRO A 496 -13.13 19.27 32.74
CA PRO A 496 -13.49 19.21 31.32
C PRO A 496 -12.85 18.05 30.54
N PRO A 497 -11.52 17.80 30.60
CA PRO A 497 -10.92 16.67 29.88
C PRO A 497 -11.40 15.32 30.41
N ALA A 498 -11.76 15.18 31.69
CA ALA A 498 -12.37 13.95 32.21
C ALA A 498 -13.76 13.70 31.56
N ILE A 499 -14.62 14.72 31.49
CA ILE A 499 -15.93 14.63 30.81
C ILE A 499 -15.74 14.30 29.32
N TYR A 500 -14.84 14.99 28.64
CA TYR A 500 -14.54 14.69 27.22
C TYR A 500 -13.96 13.29 27.03
N THR A 501 -13.21 12.76 27.99
CA THR A 501 -12.70 11.37 27.93
C THR A 501 -13.84 10.36 28.06
N LEU A 502 -14.81 10.58 28.96
CA LEU A 502 -16.01 9.73 29.06
C LEU A 502 -16.86 9.76 27.78
N LEU A 503 -17.06 10.95 27.19
CA LEU A 503 -17.72 11.10 25.89
C LEU A 503 -16.92 10.45 24.74
N SER A 504 -15.60 10.48 24.83
CA SER A 504 -14.68 9.82 23.90
C SER A 504 -14.82 8.29 23.99
N CYS A 505 -14.80 7.72 25.20
CA CYS A 505 -15.11 6.30 25.44
C CYS A 505 -16.47 5.92 24.85
N TRP A 506 -17.52 6.70 25.11
CA TRP A 506 -18.85 6.46 24.54
C TRP A 506 -18.82 6.45 23.01
N THR A 507 -18.36 7.53 22.37
CA THR A 507 -18.34 7.64 20.89
C THR A 507 -17.51 6.54 20.21
N ARG A 508 -16.40 6.11 20.80
CA ARG A 508 -15.47 5.16 20.16
C ARG A 508 -15.82 3.70 20.46
N PHE A 509 -16.33 3.36 21.64
CA PHE A 509 -16.75 1.99 21.98
C PHE A 509 -18.20 1.66 21.61
N TYR A 510 -19.07 2.65 21.40
CA TYR A 510 -20.48 2.41 21.06
C TYR A 510 -20.64 1.53 19.81
N LYS A 511 -21.28 0.37 19.97
CA LYS A 511 -21.50 -0.63 18.89
C LYS A 511 -20.22 -1.07 18.16
N ILE A 512 -19.07 -1.16 18.84
CA ILE A 512 -17.79 -1.53 18.21
C ILE A 512 -17.76 -2.98 17.65
N GLY A 513 -18.49 -3.90 18.28
CA GLY A 513 -18.68 -5.28 17.80
C GLY A 513 -19.79 -5.47 16.78
N LYS A 514 -20.41 -4.40 16.25
CA LYS A 514 -21.55 -4.50 15.31
C LYS A 514 -21.18 -5.14 13.96
N SER A 515 -19.94 -4.93 13.51
CA SER A 515 -19.43 -5.54 12.27
C SER A 515 -18.72 -6.85 12.61
N ASN A 516 -19.35 -7.99 12.33
CA ASN A 516 -18.72 -9.31 12.43
C ASN A 516 -17.82 -9.63 11.22
N ILE A 517 -17.70 -8.75 10.23
CA ILE A 517 -16.76 -8.90 9.10
C ILE A 517 -15.44 -8.15 9.31
N VAL A 518 -14.37 -8.71 8.72
CA VAL A 518 -13.04 -8.09 8.53
C VAL A 518 -13.17 -6.90 7.57
N VAL A 519 -12.85 -5.68 8.04
CA VAL A 519 -12.95 -4.46 7.23
C VAL A 519 -11.66 -4.10 6.48
N TRP A 520 -11.69 -3.00 5.74
CA TRP A 520 -10.57 -2.38 5.04
C TRP A 520 -9.34 -2.24 5.96
N ASP A 521 -8.18 -2.65 5.45
CA ASP A 521 -6.86 -2.78 6.12
C ASP A 521 -6.77 -3.57 7.44
N GLU A 522 -7.88 -3.86 8.12
CA GLU A 522 -7.96 -4.85 9.21
C GLU A 522 -7.58 -6.26 8.70
N ALA A 523 -7.83 -6.55 7.41
CA ALA A 523 -7.30 -7.72 6.71
C ALA A 523 -5.75 -7.81 6.76
N HIS A 524 -5.05 -6.68 6.57
CA HIS A 524 -3.59 -6.63 6.58
C HIS A 524 -3.04 -6.63 8.00
N PHE A 525 -3.50 -5.70 8.85
CA PHE A 525 -2.92 -5.50 10.18
C PHE A 525 -3.32 -6.58 11.19
N GLY A 526 -4.51 -7.17 11.05
CA GLY A 526 -4.90 -8.38 11.79
C GLY A 526 -3.97 -9.55 11.46
N LYS A 527 -3.73 -9.82 10.17
CA LYS A 527 -2.80 -10.86 9.70
C LYS A 527 -1.36 -10.65 10.18
N PHE A 528 -0.86 -9.41 10.16
CA PHE A 528 0.46 -9.11 10.73
C PHE A 528 0.49 -9.32 12.25
N GLY A 529 -0.60 -9.04 12.97
CA GLY A 529 -0.77 -9.42 14.37
C GLY A 529 -0.69 -10.94 14.59
N SER A 530 -1.37 -11.73 13.75
CA SER A 530 -1.31 -13.20 13.78
C SER A 530 0.11 -13.75 13.59
N HIS A 531 0.92 -13.15 12.71
CA HIS A 531 2.32 -13.58 12.53
C HIS A 531 3.18 -13.33 13.78
N TYR A 532 2.92 -12.30 14.61
CA TYR A 532 3.61 -12.15 15.90
C TYR A 532 3.24 -13.23 16.91
N LEU A 533 1.98 -13.67 16.92
CA LEU A 533 1.52 -14.76 17.79
C LEU A 533 2.11 -16.12 17.35
N LYS A 534 2.09 -16.40 16.04
CA LYS A 534 2.74 -17.57 15.43
C LYS A 534 4.27 -17.51 15.43
N ARG A 535 4.85 -16.34 15.67
CA ARG A 535 6.30 -16.05 15.63
C ARG A 535 6.95 -16.25 14.25
N GLU A 536 6.14 -16.18 13.19
CA GLU A 536 6.53 -16.33 11.79
C GLU A 536 7.06 -15.01 11.22
N PHE A 537 8.20 -15.05 10.52
CA PHE A 537 8.71 -13.85 9.87
C PHE A 537 7.86 -13.46 8.64
N TYR A 538 7.48 -12.18 8.60
CA TYR A 538 6.78 -11.56 7.48
C TYR A 538 7.46 -10.24 7.09
N PHE A 539 7.28 -9.83 5.83
CA PHE A 539 7.75 -8.54 5.33
C PHE A 539 6.56 -7.59 5.15
N ASP A 540 6.75 -6.31 5.46
CA ASP A 540 5.79 -5.24 5.19
C ASP A 540 6.51 -3.87 5.16
N VAL A 541 5.92 -2.90 4.46
CA VAL A 541 6.48 -1.55 4.26
C VAL A 541 6.45 -0.65 5.50
N HIS A 542 5.72 -1.00 6.55
CA HIS A 542 5.62 -0.17 7.76
C HIS A 542 6.55 -0.64 8.90
N PRO A 543 7.12 0.31 9.66
CA PRO A 543 7.85 -0.01 10.89
C PRO A 543 7.03 -0.87 11.90
N PRO A 544 7.69 -1.68 12.75
CA PRO A 544 7.01 -2.77 13.42
C PRO A 544 6.19 -2.41 14.67
N LEU A 545 6.34 -1.23 15.30
CA LEU A 545 5.71 -0.95 16.61
C LEU A 545 4.20 -1.10 16.57
N GLY A 546 3.54 -0.53 15.56
CA GLY A 546 2.08 -0.59 15.47
C GLY A 546 1.57 -2.02 15.32
N LYS A 547 2.23 -2.83 14.49
CA LYS A 547 1.87 -4.23 14.24
C LYS A 547 2.21 -5.13 15.44
N MET A 548 3.30 -4.85 16.16
CA MET A 548 3.61 -5.50 17.45
C MET A 548 2.55 -5.18 18.51
N LEU A 549 2.05 -3.94 18.58
CA LEU A 549 0.96 -3.58 19.48
C LEU A 549 -0.36 -4.27 19.11
N VAL A 550 -0.66 -4.47 17.82
CA VAL A 550 -1.79 -5.33 17.38
C VAL A 550 -1.59 -6.79 17.83
N GLY A 551 -0.38 -7.35 17.67
CA GLY A 551 -0.04 -8.69 18.16
C GLY A 551 -0.15 -8.83 19.68
N LEU A 552 0.30 -7.82 20.43
CA LEU A 552 0.17 -7.75 21.89
C LEU A 552 -1.31 -7.68 22.33
N VAL A 553 -2.12 -6.88 21.63
CA VAL A 553 -3.58 -6.83 21.86
C VAL A 553 -4.23 -8.18 21.55
N GLY A 554 -3.81 -8.86 20.48
CA GLY A 554 -4.22 -10.23 20.18
C GLY A 554 -3.95 -11.16 21.36
N LEU A 555 -2.70 -11.19 21.85
CA LEU A 555 -2.30 -12.00 23.01
C LEU A 555 -3.13 -11.69 24.27
N LEU A 556 -3.29 -10.41 24.61
CA LEU A 556 -4.04 -9.97 25.79
C LEU A 556 -5.55 -10.24 25.68
N SER A 557 -6.09 -10.31 24.46
CA SER A 557 -7.49 -10.68 24.21
C SER A 557 -7.75 -12.19 24.22
N GLY A 558 -6.70 -13.02 24.27
CA GLY A 558 -6.81 -14.49 24.17
C GLY A 558 -6.88 -15.03 22.74
N TYR A 559 -6.52 -14.23 21.72
CA TYR A 559 -6.43 -14.69 20.32
C TYR A 559 -5.17 -15.54 20.10
N ASP A 560 -5.33 -16.64 19.36
CA ASP A 560 -4.32 -17.68 19.15
C ASP A 560 -3.46 -17.50 17.88
N GLY A 561 -3.84 -16.59 16.98
CA GLY A 561 -3.14 -16.34 15.72
C GLY A 561 -3.57 -17.24 14.54
N HIS A 562 -4.48 -18.21 14.71
CA HIS A 562 -4.77 -19.18 13.64
C HIS A 562 -5.67 -18.63 12.53
N PHE A 563 -6.63 -17.75 12.86
CA PHE A 563 -7.53 -17.12 11.88
C PHE A 563 -6.77 -16.35 10.77
N ASP A 564 -7.09 -16.61 9.50
CA ASP A 564 -6.54 -15.88 8.34
C ASP A 564 -7.49 -14.72 8.00
N PHE A 565 -7.02 -13.49 8.25
CA PHE A 565 -7.79 -12.26 8.08
C PHE A 565 -8.01 -11.93 6.59
N LYS A 566 -8.96 -12.61 5.95
CA LYS A 566 -9.37 -12.34 4.56
C LYS A 566 -10.31 -11.14 4.51
N SER A 567 -10.19 -10.30 3.49
CA SER A 567 -11.06 -9.13 3.34
C SER A 567 -12.52 -9.57 3.18
N GLY A 568 -13.42 -9.00 4.00
CA GLY A 568 -14.85 -9.30 3.97
C GLY A 568 -15.27 -10.66 4.55
N SER A 569 -14.36 -11.48 5.09
CA SER A 569 -14.75 -12.70 5.79
C SER A 569 -15.35 -12.39 7.16
N GLU A 570 -16.32 -13.19 7.59
CA GLU A 570 -16.86 -13.14 8.95
C GLU A 570 -15.87 -13.71 9.98
N TYR A 571 -15.88 -13.13 11.18
CA TYR A 571 -15.15 -13.62 12.34
C TYR A 571 -15.87 -14.82 12.95
N PRO A 572 -15.19 -15.97 13.12
CA PRO A 572 -15.74 -17.09 13.89
C PRO A 572 -15.76 -16.77 15.39
N GLU A 573 -16.62 -17.45 16.14
CA GLU A 573 -16.89 -17.18 17.56
C GLU A 573 -15.65 -17.27 18.47
N ASN A 574 -14.63 -18.04 18.07
CA ASN A 574 -13.38 -18.20 18.81
C ASN A 574 -12.39 -17.03 18.64
N VAL A 575 -12.66 -16.05 17.76
CA VAL A 575 -11.78 -14.89 17.55
C VAL A 575 -12.30 -13.68 18.36
N PRO A 576 -11.58 -13.19 19.38
CA PRO A 576 -12.03 -12.10 20.26
C PRO A 576 -11.86 -10.71 19.62
N TYR A 577 -12.29 -10.54 18.36
CA TYR A 577 -12.12 -9.31 17.58
C TYR A 577 -12.73 -8.06 18.25
N VAL A 578 -13.81 -8.23 19.03
CA VAL A 578 -14.44 -7.14 19.79
C VAL A 578 -13.49 -6.61 20.86
N ALA A 579 -12.84 -7.50 21.63
CA ALA A 579 -11.86 -7.12 22.63
C ALA A 579 -10.63 -6.46 21.97
N MET A 580 -10.15 -7.02 20.86
CA MET A 580 -9.05 -6.43 20.09
C MET A 580 -9.37 -5.00 19.63
N ARG A 581 -10.55 -4.77 19.04
CA ARG A 581 -11.01 -3.44 18.61
C ARG A 581 -11.17 -2.48 19.79
N VAL A 582 -11.70 -2.92 20.93
CA VAL A 582 -11.82 -2.08 22.15
C VAL A 582 -10.43 -1.63 22.62
N MET A 583 -9.47 -2.54 22.76
CA MET A 583 -8.13 -2.20 23.24
C MET A 583 -7.38 -1.25 22.29
N LEU A 584 -7.56 -1.41 20.98
CA LEU A 584 -6.96 -0.51 19.98
C LEU A 584 -7.66 0.85 19.93
N ALA A 585 -8.98 0.89 20.14
CA ALA A 585 -9.76 2.12 20.21
C ALA A 585 -9.39 3.01 21.40
N ILE A 586 -8.70 2.50 22.43
CA ILE A 586 -8.15 3.32 23.54
C ILE A 586 -7.21 4.41 23.01
N PHE A 587 -6.38 4.12 22.00
CA PHE A 587 -5.53 5.13 21.37
C PHE A 587 -6.37 6.24 20.70
N GLY A 588 -7.49 5.85 20.08
CA GLY A 588 -8.50 6.79 19.56
C GLY A 588 -9.16 7.61 20.65
N VAL A 589 -9.44 7.02 21.82
CA VAL A 589 -10.06 7.70 22.97
C VAL A 589 -9.17 8.82 23.48
N ALA A 590 -7.86 8.53 23.61
CA ALA A 590 -6.86 9.45 24.12
C ALA A 590 -6.61 10.70 23.23
N LEU A 591 -7.00 10.68 21.95
CA LEU A 591 -6.87 11.84 21.05
C LEU A 591 -7.60 13.09 21.59
N VAL A 592 -8.76 12.90 22.23
CA VAL A 592 -9.60 14.01 22.71
C VAL A 592 -8.97 14.75 23.91
N PRO A 593 -8.59 14.09 25.02
CA PRO A 593 -7.89 14.78 26.12
C PRO A 593 -6.51 15.30 25.69
N LEU A 594 -5.78 14.60 24.79
CA LEU A 594 -4.53 15.15 24.24
C LEU A 594 -4.77 16.43 23.43
N GLY A 595 -5.84 16.50 22.64
CA GLY A 595 -6.25 17.73 21.93
C GLY A 595 -6.55 18.89 22.90
N TRP A 596 -7.31 18.63 23.97
CA TRP A 596 -7.57 19.61 25.03
C TRP A 596 -6.28 20.12 25.68
N TYR A 597 -5.45 19.21 26.20
CA TYR A 597 -4.22 19.60 26.89
C TYR A 597 -3.22 20.28 25.96
N THR A 598 -3.15 19.90 24.68
CA THR A 598 -2.33 20.65 23.71
C THR A 598 -2.83 22.08 23.52
N ALA A 599 -4.14 22.30 23.40
CA ALA A 599 -4.69 23.66 23.29
C ALA A 599 -4.40 24.52 24.55
N VAL A 600 -4.47 23.92 25.74
CA VAL A 600 -4.11 24.57 27.02
C VAL A 600 -2.64 24.95 27.06
N GLU A 601 -1.73 24.06 26.63
CA GLU A 601 -0.29 24.32 26.61
C GLU A 601 0.14 25.23 25.45
N LEU A 602 -0.62 25.29 24.36
CA LEU A 602 -0.49 26.33 23.34
C LEU A 602 -0.99 27.70 23.84
N GLY A 603 -1.58 27.78 25.03
CA GLY A 603 -2.00 29.03 25.68
C GLY A 603 -3.32 29.62 25.17
N MET A 604 -4.13 28.83 24.47
CA MET A 604 -5.43 29.26 23.95
C MET A 604 -6.45 29.55 25.07
N SER A 605 -7.49 30.34 24.79
CA SER A 605 -8.57 30.54 25.77
C SER A 605 -9.37 29.25 26.04
N ARG A 606 -10.04 29.19 27.20
CA ARG A 606 -10.90 28.05 27.57
C ARG A 606 -11.92 27.70 26.47
N ARG A 607 -12.47 28.70 25.78
CA ARG A 607 -13.45 28.54 24.68
C ARG A 607 -12.82 27.82 23.47
N ALA A 608 -11.60 28.20 23.11
CA ALA A 608 -10.83 27.52 22.06
C ALA A 608 -10.42 26.09 22.47
N CYS A 609 -10.03 25.85 23.73
CA CYS A 609 -9.76 24.50 24.23
C CYS A 609 -10.99 23.58 24.14
N HIS A 610 -12.17 24.08 24.53
CA HIS A 610 -13.44 23.35 24.34
C HIS A 610 -13.71 23.07 22.86
N LEU A 611 -13.44 24.03 21.96
CA LEU A 611 -13.66 23.84 20.53
C LEU A 611 -12.71 22.78 19.93
N VAL A 612 -11.42 22.76 20.29
CA VAL A 612 -10.47 21.71 19.87
C VAL A 612 -10.93 20.34 20.37
N ALA A 613 -11.34 20.23 21.64
CA ALA A 613 -11.85 18.99 22.20
C ALA A 613 -13.15 18.52 21.50
N ILE A 614 -14.09 19.43 21.21
CA ILE A 614 -15.31 19.12 20.46
C ILE A 614 -14.99 18.66 19.03
N MET A 615 -14.06 19.32 18.32
CA MET A 615 -13.65 18.89 16.99
C MET A 615 -12.96 17.51 16.99
N ALA A 616 -12.08 17.24 17.96
CA ALA A 616 -11.46 15.93 18.13
C ALA A 616 -12.45 14.84 18.57
N LEU A 617 -13.47 15.20 19.35
CA LEU A 617 -14.54 14.29 19.75
C LEU A 617 -15.46 13.94 18.58
N CYS A 618 -15.90 14.95 17.81
CA CYS A 618 -17.00 14.91 16.84
C CYS A 618 -16.55 14.89 15.36
N ASP A 619 -15.32 14.47 15.04
CA ASP A 619 -14.97 14.14 13.66
C ASP A 619 -15.31 12.68 13.32
N VAL A 620 -16.12 12.48 12.28
CA VAL A 620 -16.55 11.14 11.83
C VAL A 620 -15.39 10.30 11.30
N ALA A 621 -14.35 10.89 10.69
CA ALA A 621 -13.24 10.10 10.14
C ALA A 621 -12.27 9.63 11.23
N TRP A 622 -11.92 10.48 12.20
CA TRP A 622 -11.17 10.05 13.39
C TRP A 622 -11.94 9.00 14.19
N GLN A 623 -13.26 9.12 14.35
CA GLN A 623 -14.08 8.07 14.97
C GLN A 623 -14.07 6.77 14.16
N CYS A 624 -14.23 6.83 12.83
CA CYS A 624 -14.29 5.64 11.98
C CYS A 624 -12.95 4.89 11.98
N ILE A 625 -11.82 5.57 11.76
CA ILE A 625 -10.50 4.94 11.68
C ILE A 625 -10.06 4.32 13.01
N SER A 626 -10.51 4.86 14.15
CA SER A 626 -10.08 4.38 15.46
C SER A 626 -10.87 3.19 16.01
N ARG A 627 -11.85 2.67 15.28
CA ARG A 627 -12.76 1.58 15.75
C ARG A 627 -12.33 0.18 15.32
N PHE A 628 -11.41 0.07 14.37
CA PHE A 628 -11.00 -1.18 13.73
C PHE A 628 -9.55 -1.52 14.05
N ILE A 629 -9.12 -2.75 13.73
CA ILE A 629 -7.73 -3.19 13.94
C ILE A 629 -6.81 -2.52 12.89
N LEU A 630 -6.46 -1.27 13.13
CA LEU A 630 -5.70 -0.40 12.21
C LEU A 630 -4.52 0.30 12.91
N LEU A 631 -3.46 0.59 12.15
CA LEU A 631 -2.29 1.32 12.66
C LEU A 631 -2.58 2.80 12.93
N ASP A 632 -3.49 3.40 12.18
CA ASP A 632 -3.62 4.86 12.11
C ASP A 632 -4.11 5.47 13.44
N ALA A 633 -4.85 4.72 14.26
CA ALA A 633 -5.20 5.13 15.62
C ALA A 633 -3.95 5.39 16.50
N MET A 634 -2.95 4.50 16.40
CA MET A 634 -1.69 4.64 17.13
C MET A 634 -0.82 5.76 16.54
N LEU A 635 -0.79 5.87 15.20
CA LEU A 635 -0.08 6.95 14.52
C LEU A 635 -0.61 8.32 14.95
N LEU A 636 -1.94 8.49 14.97
CA LEU A 636 -2.59 9.71 15.45
C LEU A 636 -2.27 9.97 16.92
N PHE A 637 -2.35 8.95 17.77
CA PHE A 637 -2.03 9.07 19.19
C PHE A 637 -0.60 9.59 19.41
N PHE A 638 0.42 8.94 18.84
CA PHE A 638 1.80 9.39 19.00
C PHE A 638 2.08 10.73 18.30
N THR A 639 1.36 11.09 17.23
CA THR A 639 1.43 12.43 16.62
C THR A 639 0.91 13.51 17.57
N PHE A 640 -0.27 13.31 18.16
CA PHE A 640 -0.85 14.22 19.16
C PHE A 640 0.05 14.32 20.39
N THR A 641 0.55 13.18 20.91
CA THR A 641 1.49 13.15 22.04
C THR A 641 2.79 13.88 21.72
N THR A 642 3.34 13.77 20.50
CA THR A 642 4.57 14.48 20.12
C THR A 642 4.37 15.99 20.15
N VAL A 643 3.26 16.51 19.58
CA VAL A 643 2.95 17.95 19.60
C VAL A 643 2.65 18.44 21.02
N PHE A 644 1.94 17.65 21.83
CA PHE A 644 1.71 17.93 23.25
C PHE A 644 3.04 18.04 24.03
N CYS A 645 3.92 17.04 23.94
CA CYS A 645 5.22 17.06 24.63
C CYS A 645 6.12 18.21 24.15
N MET A 646 6.10 18.54 22.86
CA MET A 646 6.79 19.72 22.32
C MET A 646 6.23 21.03 22.92
N ALA A 647 4.92 21.17 23.06
CA ALA A 647 4.31 22.33 23.69
C ALA A 647 4.65 22.43 25.19
N LYS A 648 4.65 21.30 25.92
CA LYS A 648 5.14 21.24 27.32
C LYS A 648 6.61 21.67 27.43
N PHE A 649 7.46 21.20 26.51
CA PHE A 649 8.88 21.56 26.45
C PHE A 649 9.10 23.05 26.14
N ASN A 650 8.32 23.65 25.23
CA ASN A 650 8.33 25.09 25.00
C ASN A 650 7.95 25.88 26.27
N ASN A 651 6.95 25.42 27.01
CA ASN A 651 6.48 26.13 28.19
C ASN A 651 7.48 26.14 29.36
N GLN A 652 8.55 25.33 29.29
CA GLN A 652 9.61 25.25 30.29
C GLN A 652 10.92 25.95 29.87
N GLN A 653 10.99 26.67 28.73
CA GLN A 653 12.24 27.29 28.28
C GLN A 653 12.82 28.29 29.31
N TYR A 654 11.96 29.00 30.05
CA TYR A 654 12.32 29.90 31.16
C TYR A 654 13.12 29.23 32.31
N ARG A 655 13.02 27.90 32.46
CA ARG A 655 13.80 27.08 33.41
C ARG A 655 14.52 25.95 32.67
N SER A 656 15.33 26.36 31.70
CA SER A 656 16.25 25.50 30.97
C SER A 656 17.10 24.62 31.90
N PHE A 657 17.30 23.35 31.51
CA PHE A 657 17.98 22.30 32.29
C PHE A 657 17.37 21.90 33.64
N SER A 658 16.19 22.39 34.00
CA SER A 658 15.43 21.86 35.15
C SER A 658 15.03 20.38 34.93
N PRO A 659 14.72 19.61 36.00
CA PRO A 659 14.25 18.23 35.87
C PRO A 659 13.01 18.09 34.98
N GLU A 660 12.08 19.05 35.03
CA GLU A 660 10.91 19.07 34.15
C GLU A 660 11.25 19.38 32.70
N TRP A 661 12.19 20.31 32.45
CA TRP A 661 12.68 20.59 31.10
C TRP A 661 13.29 19.34 30.46
N TRP A 662 14.10 18.60 31.22
CA TRP A 662 14.64 17.30 30.79
C TRP A 662 13.56 16.24 30.58
N LEU A 663 12.59 16.13 31.50
CA LEU A 663 11.46 15.20 31.38
C LEU A 663 10.69 15.44 30.07
N TRP A 664 10.26 16.67 29.78
CA TRP A 664 9.49 16.97 28.58
C TRP A 664 10.32 16.87 27.29
N LEU A 665 11.62 17.18 27.34
CA LEU A 665 12.54 16.95 26.23
C LEU A 665 12.71 15.45 25.93
N MET A 666 12.92 14.62 26.95
CA MET A 666 13.01 13.16 26.81
C MET A 666 11.69 12.54 26.35
N MET A 667 10.55 12.99 26.89
CA MET A 667 9.22 12.51 26.47
C MET A 667 8.92 12.88 25.01
N THR A 668 9.35 14.06 24.55
CA THR A 668 9.28 14.44 23.13
C THR A 668 10.11 13.48 22.27
N GLY A 669 11.35 13.19 22.69
CA GLY A 669 12.22 12.20 22.04
C GLY A 669 11.64 10.78 21.98
N LEU A 670 11.10 10.30 23.09
CA LEU A 670 10.43 9.01 23.17
C LEU A 670 9.20 8.95 22.25
N SER A 671 8.39 10.01 22.21
CA SER A 671 7.22 10.09 21.33
C SER A 671 7.60 10.10 19.85
N ILE A 672 8.67 10.83 19.47
CA ILE A 672 9.27 10.79 18.12
C ILE A 672 9.73 9.37 17.77
N GLY A 673 10.41 8.69 18.70
CA GLY A 673 10.81 7.28 18.52
C GLY A 673 9.61 6.36 18.28
N CYS A 674 8.52 6.53 19.04
CA CYS A 674 7.31 5.74 18.88
C CYS A 674 6.56 6.05 17.56
N VAL A 675 6.32 7.32 17.23
CA VAL A 675 5.53 7.69 16.03
C VAL A 675 6.23 7.23 14.74
N THR A 676 7.55 7.39 14.65
CA THR A 676 8.36 6.91 13.52
C THR A 676 8.41 5.38 13.45
N SER A 677 8.36 4.70 14.60
CA SER A 677 8.30 3.24 14.70
C SER A 677 6.93 2.62 14.41
N VAL A 678 5.85 3.43 14.29
CA VAL A 678 4.53 2.99 13.81
C VAL A 678 4.40 3.14 12.28
N LYS A 679 4.73 4.32 11.74
CA LYS A 679 4.64 4.63 10.30
C LYS A 679 5.62 5.75 9.96
N TRP A 680 6.31 5.68 8.81
CA TRP A 680 7.24 6.74 8.40
C TRP A 680 6.60 8.12 8.17
N VAL A 681 5.27 8.22 8.10
CA VAL A 681 4.53 9.49 8.18
C VAL A 681 4.86 10.26 9.48
N GLY A 682 5.25 9.56 10.56
CA GLY A 682 5.77 10.17 11.79
C GLY A 682 7.06 10.98 11.61
N LEU A 683 7.79 10.83 10.50
CA LEU A 683 8.91 11.70 10.17
C LEU A 683 8.45 13.15 9.90
N PHE A 684 7.19 13.39 9.53
CA PHE A 684 6.67 14.74 9.28
C PHE A 684 6.51 15.54 10.58
N VAL A 685 5.98 14.93 11.66
CA VAL A 685 5.97 15.58 12.99
C VAL A 685 7.37 15.68 13.58
N THR A 686 8.27 14.73 13.25
CA THR A 686 9.70 14.84 13.57
C THR A 686 10.33 16.07 12.92
N CYS A 687 10.01 16.34 11.65
CA CYS A 687 10.45 17.55 10.95
C CYS A 687 9.88 18.84 11.57
N LEU A 688 8.65 18.81 12.10
CA LEU A 688 8.07 19.96 12.82
C LEU A 688 8.84 20.26 14.11
N VAL A 689 9.11 19.24 14.94
CA VAL A 689 9.93 19.40 16.14
C VAL A 689 11.34 19.85 15.78
N GLY A 690 11.93 19.30 14.70
CA GLY A 690 13.23 19.72 14.19
C GLY A 690 13.27 21.20 13.76
N ALA A 691 12.27 21.66 13.01
CA ALA A 691 12.16 23.06 12.57
C ALA A 691 12.02 24.02 13.76
N TYR A 692 11.16 23.69 14.73
CA TYR A 692 11.03 24.43 15.99
C TYR A 692 12.36 24.43 16.77
N THR A 693 13.05 23.30 16.84
CA THR A 693 14.34 23.16 17.56
C THR A 693 15.45 24.00 16.90
N ILE A 694 15.47 24.08 15.56
CA ILE A 694 16.41 24.94 14.82
C ILE A 694 16.12 26.41 15.08
N GLU A 695 14.85 26.83 15.05
CA GLU A 695 14.46 28.21 15.40
C GLU A 695 14.85 28.56 16.85
N ASP A 696 14.57 27.67 17.80
CA ASP A 696 14.88 27.86 19.22
C ASP A 696 16.41 27.96 19.48
N LEU A 697 17.21 27.13 18.82
CA LEU A 697 18.68 27.22 18.86
C LEU A 697 19.20 28.49 18.18
N TRP A 698 18.57 28.94 17.10
CA TRP A 698 18.91 30.19 16.42
C TRP A 698 18.64 31.41 17.29
N ASN A 699 17.49 31.44 17.97
CA ASN A 699 17.14 32.52 18.90
C ASN A 699 18.10 32.55 20.10
N LYS A 700 18.46 31.38 20.67
CA LYS A 700 19.47 31.26 21.73
C LYS A 700 20.90 31.60 21.29
N PHE A 701 21.23 31.45 20.01
CA PHE A 701 22.49 31.92 19.45
C PHE A 701 22.54 33.46 19.34
N GLY A 702 21.38 34.10 19.11
CA GLY A 702 21.24 35.56 19.13
C GLY A 702 21.23 36.20 20.53
N ASP A 703 21.05 35.42 21.60
CA ASP A 703 21.06 35.91 22.97
C ASP A 703 22.50 36.06 23.50
N LEU A 704 22.96 37.30 23.59
CA LEU A 704 24.29 37.67 24.09
C LEU A 704 24.48 37.46 25.60
N HIS A 705 23.42 37.12 26.35
CA HIS A 705 23.51 36.82 27.78
C HIS A 705 23.83 35.34 28.07
N LEU A 706 23.68 34.44 27.09
CA LEU A 706 23.99 33.02 27.26
C LEU A 706 25.49 32.74 27.06
N SER A 707 26.09 31.95 27.96
CA SER A 707 27.49 31.54 27.78
C SER A 707 27.62 30.48 26.67
N TRP A 708 28.80 30.40 26.05
CA TRP A 708 29.09 29.36 25.05
C TRP A 708 28.94 27.94 25.62
N ARG A 709 29.13 27.76 26.94
CA ARG A 709 28.93 26.46 27.62
C ARG A 709 27.45 26.11 27.68
N ASP A 710 26.59 27.08 27.98
CA ASP A 710 25.14 26.87 28.04
C ASP A 710 24.56 26.61 26.65
N GLN A 711 25.08 27.31 25.63
CA GLN A 711 24.79 26.98 24.23
C GLN A 711 25.23 25.55 23.88
N ALA A 712 26.46 25.14 24.21
CA ALA A 712 26.94 23.78 23.97
C ALA A 712 26.11 22.71 24.70
N ASN A 713 25.73 22.96 25.95
CA ASN A 713 24.82 22.11 26.73
C ASN A 713 23.44 22.00 26.08
N HIS A 714 22.93 23.11 25.52
CA HIS A 714 21.65 23.15 24.82
C HIS A 714 21.66 22.35 23.50
N TRP A 715 22.76 22.40 22.75
CA TRP A 715 22.97 21.55 21.58
C TRP A 715 23.08 20.07 22.00
N GLY A 716 23.93 19.76 22.98
CA GLY A 716 24.14 18.39 23.47
C GLY A 716 22.85 17.73 23.97
N ALA A 717 22.06 18.44 24.77
CA ALA A 717 20.77 17.96 25.27
C ALA A 717 19.78 17.66 24.14
N ARG A 718 19.64 18.56 23.16
CA ARG A 718 18.75 18.37 22.00
C ARG A 718 19.23 17.22 21.11
N ILE A 719 20.53 17.07 20.87
CA ILE A 719 21.08 15.93 20.11
C ILE A 719 20.81 14.61 20.84
N ALA A 720 21.07 14.54 22.15
CA ALA A 720 20.84 13.34 22.95
C ALA A 720 19.36 12.92 22.96
N CYS A 721 18.46 13.86 23.23
CA CYS A 721 17.04 13.54 23.42
C CYS A 721 16.21 13.55 22.13
N LEU A 722 16.52 14.37 21.12
CA LEU A 722 15.71 14.51 19.89
C LEU A 722 16.33 13.83 18.67
N ILE A 723 17.54 13.25 18.78
CA ILE A 723 18.17 12.46 17.72
C ILE A 723 18.56 11.07 18.24
N VAL A 724 19.43 10.98 19.25
CA VAL A 724 19.97 9.69 19.72
C VAL A 724 18.87 8.82 20.35
N LEU A 725 18.07 9.37 21.27
CA LEU A 725 16.98 8.63 21.93
C LEU A 725 15.92 8.09 20.93
N PRO A 726 15.37 8.87 19.98
CA PRO A 726 14.49 8.34 18.94
C PRO A 726 15.09 7.20 18.11
N ILE A 727 16.36 7.33 17.71
CA ILE A 727 17.06 6.29 16.95
C ILE A 727 17.19 5.01 17.79
N LEU A 728 17.52 5.12 19.07
CA LEU A 728 17.58 3.98 19.98
C LEU A 728 16.21 3.29 20.15
N VAL A 729 15.12 4.06 20.27
CA VAL A 729 13.74 3.52 20.35
C VAL A 729 13.37 2.81 19.05
N TYR A 730 13.69 3.40 17.89
CA TYR A 730 13.45 2.78 16.58
C TYR A 730 14.24 1.47 16.42
N MET A 731 15.55 1.48 16.71
CA MET A 731 16.39 0.28 16.68
C MET A 731 15.94 -0.79 17.70
N MET A 732 15.53 -0.39 18.90
CA MET A 732 14.97 -1.29 19.92
C MET A 732 13.69 -1.98 19.43
N THR A 733 12.81 -1.23 18.76
CA THR A 733 11.58 -1.77 18.16
C THR A 733 11.88 -2.85 17.12
N PHE A 734 12.85 -2.61 16.23
CA PHE A 734 13.30 -3.63 15.25
C PHE A 734 14.01 -4.82 15.91
N LYS A 735 14.78 -4.59 16.99
CA LYS A 735 15.41 -5.67 17.78
C LYS A 735 14.36 -6.59 18.41
N ILE A 736 13.29 -6.02 18.98
CA ILE A 736 12.16 -6.80 19.52
C ILE A 736 11.46 -7.57 18.40
N HIS A 737 11.19 -6.92 17.26
CA HIS A 737 10.57 -7.56 16.09
C HIS A 737 11.32 -8.83 15.64
N PHE A 738 12.66 -8.76 15.48
CA PHE A 738 13.46 -9.93 15.13
C PHE A 738 13.60 -10.97 16.26
N MET A 739 13.51 -10.56 17.54
CA MET A 739 13.53 -11.51 18.67
C MET A 739 12.21 -12.28 18.82
N VAL A 740 11.08 -11.66 18.49
CA VAL A 740 9.76 -12.30 18.52
C VAL A 740 9.57 -13.20 17.31
N LEU A 741 9.81 -12.68 16.09
CA LEU A 741 9.65 -13.41 14.83
C LEU A 741 10.90 -14.25 14.50
N ASN A 742 10.95 -15.45 15.08
CA ASN A 742 12.10 -16.35 14.97
C ASN A 742 11.81 -17.66 14.21
N HIS A 743 10.65 -17.80 13.58
CA HIS A 743 10.33 -18.88 12.64
C HIS A 743 10.28 -18.36 11.21
N SER A 744 10.52 -19.24 10.24
CA SER A 744 10.32 -18.95 8.83
C SER A 744 8.86 -18.65 8.52
N GLY A 745 8.62 -17.88 7.46
CA GLY A 745 7.29 -17.39 7.11
C GLY A 745 7.30 -16.70 5.74
N PRO A 746 6.13 -16.28 5.22
CA PRO A 746 5.95 -15.94 3.80
C PRO A 746 6.70 -14.69 3.31
N GLY A 747 7.36 -13.94 4.21
CA GLY A 747 8.20 -12.79 3.86
C GLY A 747 9.71 -13.02 3.99
N ASP A 748 10.16 -14.21 4.38
CA ASP A 748 11.58 -14.51 4.61
C ASP A 748 12.44 -14.28 3.35
N ALA A 749 11.88 -14.59 2.18
CA ALA A 749 12.51 -14.49 0.87
C ALA A 749 13.05 -13.09 0.53
N GLN A 750 12.44 -12.01 1.06
CA GLN A 750 12.90 -10.63 0.83
C GLN A 750 14.11 -10.23 1.71
N MET A 751 14.45 -11.04 2.71
CA MET A 751 15.64 -10.85 3.54
C MET A 751 16.85 -11.61 2.97
N SER A 752 18.06 -11.20 3.37
CA SER A 752 19.27 -11.92 2.99
C SER A 752 19.23 -13.38 3.44
N SER A 753 19.81 -14.30 2.67
CA SER A 753 19.79 -15.73 2.98
C SER A 753 20.45 -16.05 4.34
N LEU A 754 21.44 -15.25 4.74
CA LEU A 754 22.07 -15.34 6.07
C LEU A 754 21.10 -15.00 7.21
N PHE A 755 20.20 -14.02 7.02
CA PHE A 755 19.13 -13.74 7.97
C PHE A 755 18.12 -14.90 8.02
N GLN A 756 17.73 -15.45 6.87
CA GLN A 756 16.80 -16.58 6.85
C GLN A 756 17.36 -17.83 7.54
N ALA A 757 18.67 -18.06 7.48
CA ALA A 757 19.34 -19.16 8.17
C ALA A 757 19.39 -18.99 9.71
N ASN A 758 19.08 -17.80 10.24
CA ASN A 758 18.81 -17.59 11.67
C ASN A 758 17.37 -17.97 12.08
N LEU A 759 16.44 -18.16 11.15
CA LEU A 759 15.04 -18.50 11.42
C LEU A 759 14.84 -20.02 11.57
N LYS A 760 14.03 -20.42 12.55
CA LYS A 760 13.62 -21.81 12.76
C LYS A 760 12.67 -22.27 11.65
N GLY A 761 12.82 -23.53 11.21
CA GLY A 761 11.97 -24.11 10.16
C GLY A 761 12.49 -23.94 8.73
N ASN A 762 13.68 -23.36 8.54
CA ASN A 762 14.38 -23.36 7.26
C ASN A 762 15.38 -24.52 7.17
N ASP A 763 15.48 -25.15 5.99
CA ASP A 763 16.35 -26.31 5.74
C ASP A 763 17.84 -25.98 5.54
N PHE A 764 18.24 -24.70 5.65
CA PHE A 764 19.63 -24.27 5.42
C PHE A 764 20.69 -24.96 6.30
N GLY A 765 20.30 -25.53 7.44
CA GLY A 765 21.18 -26.38 8.26
C GLY A 765 21.54 -27.73 7.61
N LYS A 766 20.86 -28.13 6.52
CA LYS A 766 21.18 -29.32 5.72
C LYS A 766 22.06 -29.01 4.51
N ASN A 767 22.17 -27.74 4.10
CA ASN A 767 23.00 -27.33 2.97
C ASN A 767 24.46 -27.76 3.20
N PRO A 768 25.12 -28.42 2.25
CA PRO A 768 26.56 -28.57 2.28
C PRO A 768 27.26 -27.21 2.13
N LEU A 769 28.37 -27.02 2.84
CA LEU A 769 29.12 -25.76 2.88
C LEU A 769 29.82 -25.48 1.55
N ASP A 770 30.76 -26.35 1.15
CA ASP A 770 31.48 -26.25 -0.12
C ASP A 770 30.55 -26.53 -1.31
N ILE A 771 30.73 -25.82 -2.43
CA ILE A 771 30.01 -26.07 -3.69
C ILE A 771 30.89 -26.84 -4.67
N ALA A 772 30.30 -27.75 -5.45
CA ALA A 772 30.99 -28.59 -6.43
C ALA A 772 30.29 -28.60 -7.79
N PHE A 773 30.99 -29.03 -8.83
CA PHE A 773 30.35 -29.36 -10.11
C PHE A 773 29.39 -30.54 -9.93
N GLY A 774 28.24 -30.49 -10.61
CA GLY A 774 27.12 -31.42 -10.41
C GLY A 774 26.20 -31.07 -9.24
N SER A 775 26.57 -30.10 -8.38
CA SER A 775 25.66 -29.62 -7.33
C SER A 775 24.42 -28.95 -7.90
N LYS A 776 23.27 -29.25 -7.29
CA LYS A 776 22.03 -28.48 -7.47
C LYS A 776 22.02 -27.32 -6.46
N ILE A 777 21.75 -26.11 -6.94
CA ILE A 777 21.78 -24.87 -6.16
C ILE A 777 20.57 -23.98 -6.48
N THR A 778 20.25 -23.05 -5.58
CA THR A 778 19.47 -21.85 -5.92
C THR A 778 20.38 -20.62 -5.80
N LEU A 779 20.29 -19.72 -6.78
CA LEU A 779 21.06 -18.47 -6.78
C LEU A 779 20.18 -17.31 -6.35
N LYS A 780 20.66 -16.50 -5.40
CA LYS A 780 19.99 -15.27 -4.97
C LYS A 780 20.81 -14.05 -5.30
N ASN A 781 20.13 -12.98 -5.73
CA ASN A 781 20.76 -11.67 -5.88
C ASN A 781 20.93 -10.99 -4.51
N VAL A 782 22.13 -10.44 -4.26
CA VAL A 782 22.49 -9.79 -2.98
C VAL A 782 22.06 -8.32 -2.93
N GLY A 783 21.58 -7.75 -4.05
CA GLY A 783 20.99 -6.42 -4.12
C GLY A 783 19.79 -6.25 -3.19
N TYR A 784 19.51 -5.01 -2.78
CA TYR A 784 18.37 -4.72 -1.93
C TYR A 784 17.06 -5.00 -2.69
N GLY A 785 16.24 -5.91 -2.15
CA GLY A 785 15.08 -6.44 -2.87
C GLY A 785 15.44 -7.51 -3.92
N GLY A 786 16.62 -8.12 -3.84
CA GLY A 786 17.06 -9.18 -4.73
C GLY A 786 16.23 -10.48 -4.60
N GLY A 787 15.82 -11.04 -5.74
CA GLY A 787 15.11 -12.31 -5.82
C GLY A 787 16.02 -13.52 -6.02
N LEU A 788 15.41 -14.70 -6.02
CA LEU A 788 16.00 -15.94 -6.52
C LEU A 788 15.98 -15.94 -8.05
N LEU A 789 17.04 -16.45 -8.69
CA LEU A 789 17.11 -16.63 -10.13
C LEU A 789 16.09 -17.69 -10.56
N HIS A 790 15.13 -17.30 -11.37
CA HIS A 790 13.95 -18.09 -11.71
C HIS A 790 13.80 -18.21 -13.23
N SER A 791 13.28 -19.35 -13.70
CA SER A 791 12.99 -19.57 -15.12
C SER A 791 11.74 -20.43 -15.29
N HIS A 792 10.70 -19.89 -15.93
CA HIS A 792 9.44 -20.59 -16.17
C HIS A 792 9.25 -20.87 -17.67
N VAL A 793 8.36 -21.78 -18.05
CA VAL A 793 8.26 -22.33 -19.42
C VAL A 793 7.87 -21.30 -20.50
N GLN A 794 7.30 -20.17 -20.12
CA GLN A 794 6.93 -19.08 -21.02
C GLN A 794 8.16 -18.44 -21.66
N THR A 795 8.00 -17.93 -22.88
CA THR A 795 9.06 -17.26 -23.64
C THR A 795 8.88 -15.74 -23.64
N TYR A 796 9.96 -15.00 -23.93
CA TYR A 796 9.84 -13.55 -24.11
C TYR A 796 8.95 -13.22 -25.31
N PRO A 797 7.98 -12.30 -25.19
CA PRO A 797 7.11 -11.91 -26.31
C PRO A 797 7.77 -10.93 -27.29
N VAL A 798 8.95 -10.41 -26.93
CA VAL A 798 9.79 -9.48 -27.71
C VAL A 798 11.24 -9.81 -27.41
N GLY A 799 12.14 -9.65 -28.38
CA GLY A 799 13.54 -10.03 -28.23
C GLY A 799 13.83 -11.38 -28.86
N SER A 800 14.49 -12.28 -28.14
CA SER A 800 14.94 -13.58 -28.70
C SER A 800 13.86 -14.64 -28.90
N ASN A 801 12.68 -14.46 -28.29
CA ASN A 801 11.62 -15.47 -28.14
C ASN A 801 12.08 -16.76 -27.41
N GLN A 802 13.20 -16.71 -26.68
CA GLN A 802 13.68 -17.81 -25.84
C GLN A 802 12.95 -17.84 -24.49
N GLN A 803 13.20 -18.87 -23.66
CA GLN A 803 12.55 -19.02 -22.35
C GLN A 803 12.96 -17.87 -21.42
N GLN A 804 12.00 -17.32 -20.68
CA GLN A 804 12.23 -16.16 -19.80
C GLN A 804 13.12 -16.52 -18.59
N VAL A 805 13.97 -15.58 -18.19
CA VAL A 805 14.75 -15.66 -16.94
C VAL A 805 14.52 -14.39 -16.14
N THR A 806 14.12 -14.55 -14.89
CA THR A 806 13.67 -13.45 -14.03
C THR A 806 14.23 -13.61 -12.62
N CYS A 807 13.99 -12.63 -11.76
CA CYS A 807 14.16 -12.78 -10.33
C CYS A 807 12.79 -12.83 -9.64
N TYR A 808 12.59 -13.88 -8.84
CA TYR A 808 11.34 -14.15 -8.13
C TYR A 808 11.54 -14.14 -6.60
N HIS A 809 10.54 -13.69 -5.84
CA HIS A 809 10.64 -13.54 -4.38
C HIS A 809 9.96 -14.67 -3.59
N TYR A 810 9.70 -15.82 -4.21
CA TYR A 810 9.20 -16.99 -3.51
C TYR A 810 10.01 -18.22 -3.94
N LYS A 811 10.19 -19.15 -3.01
CA LYS A 811 10.92 -20.41 -3.23
C LYS A 811 10.03 -21.35 -4.04
N ASP A 812 10.49 -21.74 -5.22
CA ASP A 812 9.87 -22.77 -6.06
C ASP A 812 10.91 -23.65 -6.77
N ASN A 813 10.48 -24.79 -7.32
CA ASN A 813 11.37 -25.71 -8.04
C ASN A 813 11.97 -25.07 -9.31
N ASN A 814 11.36 -23.99 -9.82
CA ASN A 814 11.88 -23.17 -10.93
C ASN A 814 12.99 -22.20 -10.51
N ASN A 815 13.46 -22.27 -9.26
CA ASN A 815 14.69 -21.63 -8.79
C ASN A 815 15.90 -22.57 -8.80
N GLU A 816 15.72 -23.85 -9.16
CA GLU A 816 16.77 -24.86 -9.14
C GLU A 816 17.68 -24.76 -10.38
N TRP A 817 18.99 -24.65 -10.15
CA TRP A 817 20.04 -24.64 -11.16
C TRP A 817 21.08 -25.70 -10.86
N ILE A 818 21.62 -26.36 -11.88
CA ILE A 818 22.67 -27.38 -11.77
C ILE A 818 23.95 -26.83 -12.42
N ILE A 819 25.07 -26.95 -11.70
CA ILE A 819 26.37 -26.48 -12.17
C ILE A 819 27.02 -27.55 -13.04
N HIS A 820 27.17 -27.30 -14.33
CA HIS A 820 27.87 -28.18 -15.27
C HIS A 820 29.23 -27.58 -15.69
N PRO A 821 30.22 -28.44 -16.03
CA PRO A 821 31.43 -28.01 -16.72
C PRO A 821 31.08 -27.51 -18.13
N ARG A 822 32.07 -27.07 -18.89
CA ARG A 822 31.89 -26.56 -20.26
C ARG A 822 31.38 -27.64 -21.24
N TRP A 823 31.23 -27.29 -22.52
CA TRP A 823 30.86 -28.26 -23.56
C TRP A 823 32.08 -29.01 -24.13
N ASP A 824 33.27 -28.44 -24.02
CA ASP A 824 34.57 -28.99 -24.46
C ASP A 824 35.26 -29.86 -23.40
N GLU A 825 34.80 -29.81 -22.15
CA GLU A 825 35.28 -30.66 -21.06
C GLU A 825 34.54 -32.01 -21.03
N LEU A 826 35.22 -33.05 -20.52
CA LEU A 826 34.60 -34.38 -20.35
C LEU A 826 33.37 -34.31 -19.43
N PRO A 827 32.31 -35.12 -19.68
CA PRO A 827 31.17 -35.23 -18.79
C PRO A 827 31.59 -35.54 -17.35
N LEU A 828 30.85 -34.99 -16.38
CA LEU A 828 31.16 -35.14 -14.97
C LEU A 828 31.08 -36.61 -14.54
N ASP A 829 32.19 -37.15 -14.04
CA ASP A 829 32.19 -38.47 -13.41
C ASP A 829 31.51 -38.40 -12.02
N ILE A 830 30.39 -39.10 -11.90
CA ILE A 830 29.57 -39.17 -10.68
C ILE A 830 30.29 -39.99 -9.58
N HIS A 831 31.22 -40.88 -9.95
CA HIS A 831 31.96 -41.75 -9.03
C HIS A 831 33.43 -41.34 -8.81
N GLY A 832 34.00 -40.52 -9.70
CA GLY A 832 35.35 -39.96 -9.60
C GLY A 832 35.54 -38.95 -8.45
N PRO A 833 36.70 -38.28 -8.32
CA PRO A 833 36.92 -37.30 -7.24
C PRO A 833 36.00 -36.06 -7.35
N ILE A 834 35.63 -35.46 -6.21
CA ILE A 834 34.77 -34.26 -6.20
C ILE A 834 35.59 -33.05 -6.67
N ARG A 835 35.15 -32.41 -7.77
CA ARG A 835 35.67 -31.11 -8.23
C ARG A 835 34.89 -29.98 -7.59
N PHE A 836 35.51 -29.28 -6.65
CA PHE A 836 34.97 -28.07 -6.02
C PHE A 836 34.94 -26.90 -7.01
N LEU A 837 34.04 -25.93 -6.77
CA LEU A 837 33.96 -24.69 -7.52
C LEU A 837 34.90 -23.62 -6.91
N THR A 838 35.71 -23.00 -7.76
CA THR A 838 36.73 -22.01 -7.37
C THR A 838 36.59 -20.69 -8.13
N ASP A 839 37.33 -19.66 -7.71
CA ASP A 839 37.35 -18.38 -8.43
C ASP A 839 37.97 -18.54 -9.83
N GLY A 840 37.33 -17.94 -10.84
CA GLY A 840 37.78 -17.98 -12.23
C GLY A 840 37.32 -19.20 -13.02
N ASP A 841 36.72 -20.22 -12.38
CA ASP A 841 36.06 -21.33 -13.07
C ASP A 841 34.98 -20.82 -14.04
N VAL A 842 34.82 -21.52 -15.17
CA VAL A 842 33.79 -21.21 -16.18
C VAL A 842 32.78 -22.35 -16.18
N VAL A 843 31.53 -22.02 -15.84
CA VAL A 843 30.44 -22.96 -15.65
C VAL A 843 29.34 -22.76 -16.69
N ARG A 844 28.53 -23.80 -16.86
CA ARG A 844 27.17 -23.69 -17.41
C ARG A 844 26.18 -23.86 -16.26
N LEU A 845 25.17 -22.99 -16.23
CA LEU A 845 24.06 -23.10 -15.29
C LEU A 845 22.85 -23.67 -16.02
N GLN A 846 22.52 -24.94 -15.75
CA GLN A 846 21.36 -25.60 -16.34
C GLN A 846 20.15 -25.45 -15.41
N HIS A 847 19.01 -25.00 -15.91
CA HIS A 847 17.77 -24.93 -15.16
C HIS A 847 17.20 -26.34 -14.94
N GLY A 848 16.96 -26.72 -13.68
CA GLY A 848 16.58 -28.08 -13.30
C GLY A 848 15.31 -28.59 -13.99
N PRO A 849 14.15 -27.93 -13.82
CA PRO A 849 12.88 -28.37 -14.41
C PRO A 849 12.80 -28.39 -15.94
N THR A 850 13.50 -27.48 -16.65
CA THR A 850 13.39 -27.36 -18.13
C THR A 850 14.63 -27.82 -18.89
N THR A 851 15.71 -28.20 -18.19
CA THR A 851 17.01 -28.64 -18.74
C THR A 851 17.72 -27.63 -19.65
N ARG A 852 17.25 -26.38 -19.73
CA ARG A 852 17.82 -25.32 -20.57
C ARG A 852 19.00 -24.64 -19.88
N ASN A 853 19.94 -24.14 -20.66
CA ASN A 853 21.12 -23.43 -20.14
C ASN A 853 20.85 -21.94 -20.00
N LEU A 854 21.38 -21.31 -18.96
CA LEU A 854 21.40 -19.86 -18.79
C LEU A 854 22.29 -19.24 -19.87
N HIS A 855 21.72 -18.33 -20.64
CA HIS A 855 22.29 -17.87 -21.91
C HIS A 855 22.16 -16.34 -22.02
N SER A 856 23.07 -15.68 -22.73
CA SER A 856 22.89 -14.28 -23.12
C SER A 856 23.45 -14.01 -24.51
N HIS A 857 22.77 -13.15 -25.25
CA HIS A 857 23.05 -12.85 -26.64
C HIS A 857 22.96 -11.33 -26.87
N ASN A 858 23.38 -10.85 -28.05
CA ASN A 858 23.44 -9.42 -28.34
C ASN A 858 22.07 -8.82 -28.77
N VAL A 859 20.99 -9.20 -28.07
CA VAL A 859 19.63 -8.64 -28.18
C VAL A 859 19.39 -7.76 -26.95
N PRO A 860 18.78 -6.56 -27.09
CA PRO A 860 18.57 -5.66 -25.95
C PRO A 860 17.45 -6.16 -25.02
N ALA A 861 17.69 -6.11 -23.71
CA ALA A 861 16.75 -6.62 -22.69
C ALA A 861 15.33 -5.99 -22.80
N PRO A 862 14.26 -6.70 -22.38
CA PRO A 862 12.87 -6.26 -22.58
C PRO A 862 12.52 -4.86 -22.06
N ILE A 863 13.04 -4.47 -20.89
CA ILE A 863 12.86 -3.16 -20.26
C ILE A 863 14.18 -2.38 -20.28
N THR A 864 15.28 -2.94 -19.74
CA THR A 864 16.57 -2.23 -19.65
C THR A 864 17.36 -2.30 -20.97
N LYS A 865 16.90 -1.58 -22.01
CA LYS A 865 17.39 -1.65 -23.40
C LYS A 865 18.90 -1.44 -23.63
N LEU A 866 19.63 -0.89 -22.66
CA LEU A 866 21.09 -0.72 -22.73
C LEU A 866 21.83 -2.06 -22.48
N ASN A 867 21.24 -2.91 -21.64
CA ASN A 867 21.75 -4.22 -21.28
C ASN A 867 21.36 -5.27 -22.32
N ASN A 868 22.09 -6.39 -22.35
CA ASN A 868 21.71 -7.55 -23.13
C ASN A 868 20.65 -8.38 -22.41
N GLU A 869 19.78 -9.02 -23.19
CA GLU A 869 18.79 -9.99 -22.74
C GLU A 869 19.49 -11.24 -22.15
N VAL A 870 18.91 -11.78 -21.06
CA VAL A 870 19.31 -13.05 -20.46
C VAL A 870 18.11 -13.98 -20.53
N SER A 871 18.36 -15.22 -20.96
CA SER A 871 17.35 -16.18 -21.37
C SER A 871 17.76 -17.62 -21.04
N CYS A 872 16.84 -18.55 -21.27
CA CYS A 872 17.11 -19.99 -21.23
C CYS A 872 17.05 -20.60 -22.64
N TYR A 873 18.20 -21.10 -23.12
CA TYR A 873 18.38 -21.67 -24.45
C TYR A 873 18.81 -23.14 -24.42
N GLY A 874 18.61 -23.86 -25.52
CA GLY A 874 19.08 -25.23 -25.68
C GLY A 874 18.40 -26.24 -24.76
N ASN A 875 19.13 -27.32 -24.44
CA ASN A 875 18.79 -28.36 -23.48
C ASN A 875 20.08 -29.01 -22.91
N ALA A 876 20.00 -30.23 -22.37
CA ALA A 876 21.18 -30.96 -21.84
C ALA A 876 22.25 -31.35 -22.88
N THR A 877 21.91 -31.39 -24.18
CA THR A 877 22.79 -31.81 -25.29
C THR A 877 22.98 -30.74 -26.37
N VAL A 878 22.08 -29.75 -26.42
CA VAL A 878 22.08 -28.64 -27.36
C VAL A 878 22.40 -27.36 -26.61
N GLY A 879 23.45 -26.65 -27.03
CA GLY A 879 23.84 -25.35 -26.51
C GLY A 879 25.02 -24.79 -27.29
N ASP A 880 25.57 -23.67 -26.83
CA ASP A 880 26.71 -23.03 -27.49
C ASP A 880 27.66 -22.34 -26.49
N TYR A 881 28.62 -21.58 -27.01
CA TYR A 881 29.60 -20.82 -26.22
C TYR A 881 29.03 -19.54 -25.57
N HIS A 882 27.74 -19.24 -25.74
CA HIS A 882 27.02 -18.20 -25.01
C HIS A 882 26.31 -18.73 -23.74
N ASP A 883 26.46 -20.02 -23.44
CA ASP A 883 26.04 -20.62 -22.17
C ASP A 883 27.12 -20.50 -21.07
N TYR A 884 28.29 -19.91 -21.39
CA TYR A 884 29.48 -19.90 -20.53
C TYR A 884 29.54 -18.68 -19.61
N TRP A 885 29.46 -18.94 -18.31
CA TRP A 885 29.56 -17.95 -17.24
C TRP A 885 30.79 -18.21 -16.38
N ARG A 886 31.72 -17.26 -16.36
CA ARG A 886 32.86 -17.22 -15.46
C ARG A 886 32.42 -16.75 -14.09
N VAL A 887 32.79 -17.51 -13.06
CA VAL A 887 32.55 -17.16 -11.66
C VAL A 887 33.67 -16.25 -11.18
N GLU A 888 33.33 -15.04 -10.74
CA GLU A 888 34.27 -14.10 -10.12
C GLU A 888 33.87 -13.88 -8.65
N VAL A 889 34.65 -14.38 -7.70
CA VAL A 889 34.45 -14.14 -6.26
C VAL A 889 34.74 -12.66 -5.96
N VAL A 890 33.84 -12.02 -5.21
CA VAL A 890 33.98 -10.64 -4.71
C VAL A 890 34.65 -10.69 -3.34
N ASP A 891 33.99 -11.32 -2.37
CA ASP A 891 34.44 -11.52 -1.01
C ASP A 891 33.61 -12.60 -0.29
N ASP A 892 33.95 -12.90 0.95
CA ASP A 892 33.16 -13.76 1.82
C ASP A 892 32.79 -13.04 3.12
N LEU A 893 31.53 -13.15 3.52
CA LEU A 893 30.95 -12.45 4.67
C LEU A 893 31.56 -12.84 6.04
N LYS A 894 32.39 -13.88 6.09
CA LYS A 894 33.12 -14.33 7.28
C LYS A 894 34.63 -14.38 7.09
N ARG A 895 35.12 -14.84 5.94
CA ARG A 895 36.57 -14.92 5.64
C ARG A 895 37.16 -13.57 5.19
N GLY A 896 36.34 -12.60 4.81
CA GLY A 896 36.78 -11.28 4.39
C GLY A 896 37.17 -11.24 2.92
N SER A 897 38.33 -10.65 2.61
CA SER A 897 38.78 -10.44 1.24
C SER A 897 38.93 -11.74 0.45
N LYS A 898 38.75 -11.63 -0.87
CA LYS A 898 38.94 -12.72 -1.87
C LYS A 898 40.19 -13.58 -1.65
N GLU A 899 41.30 -12.99 -1.23
CA GLU A 899 42.58 -13.67 -0.99
C GLU A 899 42.50 -14.77 0.10
N HIS A 900 41.49 -14.73 0.97
CA HIS A 900 41.24 -15.72 2.02
C HIS A 900 40.14 -16.74 1.64
N VAL A 901 39.72 -16.77 0.37
CA VAL A 901 38.59 -17.60 -0.12
C VAL A 901 39.09 -18.68 -1.09
N ASP A 902 39.65 -19.75 -0.53
CA ASP A 902 40.12 -20.92 -1.31
C ASP A 902 38.97 -21.71 -1.97
N ARG A 903 37.77 -21.65 -1.39
CA ARG A 903 36.57 -22.37 -1.84
C ARG A 903 35.32 -21.50 -1.71
N ILE A 904 34.41 -21.62 -2.68
CA ILE A 904 33.11 -20.94 -2.66
C ILE A 904 32.16 -21.69 -1.72
N HIS A 905 31.65 -20.98 -0.72
CA HIS A 905 30.70 -21.50 0.26
C HIS A 905 29.26 -21.08 -0.05
N SER A 906 28.30 -21.93 0.31
CA SER A 906 26.89 -21.54 0.38
C SER A 906 26.66 -20.45 1.45
N LEU A 907 25.70 -19.56 1.19
CA LEU A 907 25.26 -18.42 2.03
C LEU A 907 26.30 -17.30 2.32
N THR A 908 27.59 -17.59 2.49
CA THR A 908 28.59 -16.60 2.94
C THR A 908 29.38 -15.95 1.81
N THR A 909 29.68 -16.68 0.73
CA THR A 909 30.50 -16.16 -0.38
C THR A 909 29.63 -15.36 -1.35
N ARG A 910 30.12 -14.19 -1.75
CA ARG A 910 29.50 -13.32 -2.76
C ARG A 910 30.32 -13.39 -4.04
N MET A 911 29.64 -13.66 -5.16
CA MET A 911 30.25 -13.87 -6.46
C MET A 911 29.47 -13.15 -7.57
N ARG A 912 30.12 -12.88 -8.69
CA ARG A 912 29.51 -12.34 -9.91
C ARG A 912 29.64 -13.37 -11.02
N PHE A 913 28.64 -13.43 -11.89
CA PHE A 913 28.71 -14.23 -13.10
C PHE A 913 29.01 -13.33 -14.29
N ARG A 914 30.20 -13.48 -14.87
CA ARG A 914 30.62 -12.79 -16.08
C ARG A 914 30.42 -13.71 -17.28
N HIS A 915 29.68 -13.24 -18.27
CA HIS A 915 29.51 -13.96 -19.52
C HIS A 915 30.83 -13.96 -20.31
N GLU A 916 31.36 -15.14 -20.65
CA GLU A 916 32.72 -15.28 -21.21
C GLU A 916 32.85 -14.57 -22.58
N ARG A 917 31.98 -14.89 -23.55
CA ARG A 917 32.05 -14.29 -24.89
C ARG A 917 31.70 -12.80 -24.93
N LEU A 918 30.62 -12.38 -24.27
CA LEU A 918 30.11 -11.01 -24.34
C LEU A 918 30.81 -10.04 -23.38
N GLY A 919 31.47 -10.56 -22.33
CA GLY A 919 32.15 -9.76 -21.31
C GLY A 919 31.22 -9.01 -20.35
N CYS A 920 29.90 -9.22 -20.45
CA CYS A 920 28.88 -8.59 -19.61
C CYS A 920 28.63 -9.37 -18.30
N TYR A 921 28.01 -8.73 -17.31
CA TYR A 921 27.76 -9.28 -15.99
C TYR A 921 26.28 -9.57 -15.74
N LEU A 922 25.97 -10.71 -15.13
CA LEU A 922 24.60 -11.10 -14.75
C LEU A 922 24.07 -10.17 -13.64
N ARG A 923 23.01 -9.42 -13.94
CA ARG A 923 22.48 -8.35 -13.10
C ARG A 923 20.97 -8.47 -12.92
N ALA A 924 20.52 -8.43 -11.67
CA ALA A 924 19.10 -8.30 -11.31
C ALA A 924 18.93 -7.06 -10.43
N ALA A 925 18.28 -6.02 -10.98
CA ALA A 925 18.06 -4.75 -10.31
C ALA A 925 16.57 -4.56 -10.01
N ASN A 926 16.10 -3.32 -9.89
CA ASN A 926 14.70 -3.04 -9.50
C ASN A 926 13.79 -2.78 -10.72
N ALA A 927 14.18 -3.24 -11.91
CA ALA A 927 13.36 -3.16 -13.12
C ALA A 927 12.33 -4.29 -13.09
N ILE A 928 11.04 -3.95 -13.05
CA ILE A 928 9.94 -4.91 -12.98
C ILE A 928 9.43 -5.18 -14.39
N LEU A 929 9.28 -6.45 -14.76
CA LEU A 929 8.69 -6.85 -16.04
C LEU A 929 7.17 -6.57 -16.06
N PRO A 930 6.56 -6.32 -17.23
CA PRO A 930 5.11 -6.19 -17.33
C PRO A 930 4.37 -7.52 -17.02
N GLU A 931 3.04 -7.50 -17.13
CA GLU A 931 2.17 -8.66 -16.83
C GLU A 931 2.61 -9.98 -17.50
N TRP A 932 3.19 -9.91 -18.72
CA TRP A 932 3.67 -11.09 -19.46
C TRP A 932 4.88 -11.78 -18.83
N GLY A 933 5.62 -11.07 -17.96
CA GLY A 933 6.69 -11.58 -17.11
C GLY A 933 6.26 -11.62 -15.64
N PHE A 934 4.96 -11.76 -15.38
CA PHE A 934 4.34 -11.96 -14.06
C PHE A 934 4.69 -10.92 -13.00
N LYS A 935 5.05 -9.68 -13.40
CA LYS A 935 5.58 -8.63 -12.51
C LYS A 935 6.82 -9.06 -11.71
N GLN A 936 7.58 -10.01 -12.23
CA GLN A 936 8.87 -10.44 -11.68
C GLN A 936 9.98 -9.45 -12.07
N VAL A 937 11.13 -9.53 -11.41
CA VAL A 937 12.28 -8.66 -11.68
C VAL A 937 13.01 -9.09 -12.96
N GLU A 938 13.39 -8.12 -13.79
CA GLU A 938 14.19 -8.33 -15.00
C GLU A 938 15.63 -8.76 -14.65
N VAL A 939 16.06 -9.89 -15.22
CA VAL A 939 17.46 -10.30 -15.24
C VAL A 939 18.06 -9.91 -16.59
N SER A 940 19.22 -9.26 -16.56
CA SER A 940 19.89 -8.73 -17.76
C SER A 940 21.41 -8.84 -17.64
N CYS A 941 22.12 -8.75 -18.76
CA CYS A 941 23.58 -8.80 -18.78
C CYS A 941 24.13 -7.38 -19.03
N ILE A 942 24.65 -6.74 -17.98
CA ILE A 942 25.18 -5.36 -18.03
C ILE A 942 26.57 -5.33 -18.67
N LYS A 943 26.77 -4.43 -19.63
CA LYS A 943 28.03 -4.34 -20.42
C LYS A 943 29.15 -3.63 -19.68
N GLU A 944 28.81 -2.77 -18.73
CA GLU A 944 29.73 -2.04 -17.88
C GLU A 944 30.15 -2.90 -16.68
N ASN A 945 31.43 -2.86 -16.32
CA ASN A 945 31.98 -3.58 -15.18
C ASN A 945 32.20 -2.62 -14.01
N ASP A 946 31.18 -2.46 -13.17
CA ASP A 946 31.35 -1.85 -11.85
C ASP A 946 31.39 -2.96 -10.77
N PRO A 947 32.54 -3.19 -10.12
CA PRO A 947 32.64 -4.10 -8.97
C PRO A 947 31.74 -3.71 -7.78
N ASN A 948 31.36 -2.44 -7.66
CA ASN A 948 30.55 -1.93 -6.55
C ASN A 948 29.04 -2.08 -6.78
N ASP A 949 28.59 -2.48 -7.99
CA ASP A 949 27.16 -2.72 -8.23
C ASP A 949 26.69 -4.00 -7.55
N VAL A 950 26.09 -3.84 -6.37
CA VAL A 950 25.51 -4.90 -5.54
C VAL A 950 24.46 -5.73 -6.31
N HIS A 951 23.83 -5.17 -7.35
CA HIS A 951 22.87 -5.90 -8.20
C HIS A 951 23.53 -6.92 -9.15
N THR A 952 24.86 -6.91 -9.26
CA THR A 952 25.65 -7.95 -9.96
C THR A 952 26.13 -9.07 -9.04
N TRP A 953 25.95 -8.92 -7.72
CA TRP A 953 26.42 -9.87 -6.72
C TRP A 953 25.34 -10.94 -6.46
N TRP A 954 25.79 -12.19 -6.44
CA TRP A 954 24.98 -13.37 -6.21
C TRP A 954 25.58 -14.22 -5.09
N ASN A 955 24.74 -14.94 -4.36
CA ASN A 955 25.14 -15.98 -3.43
C ASN A 955 24.31 -17.25 -3.69
N VAL A 956 24.85 -18.42 -3.34
CA VAL A 956 24.05 -19.65 -3.28
C VAL A 956 23.20 -19.61 -2.01
N GLU A 957 21.87 -19.72 -2.15
CA GLU A 957 20.93 -19.76 -1.01
C GLU A 957 20.71 -21.21 -0.55
N SER A 958 20.19 -22.07 -1.41
CA SER A 958 20.03 -23.51 -1.15
C SER A 958 21.05 -24.34 -1.94
N HIS A 959 21.48 -25.46 -1.37
CA HIS A 959 22.47 -26.34 -1.99
C HIS A 959 22.17 -27.81 -1.64
N TRP A 960 22.16 -28.68 -2.65
CA TRP A 960 21.97 -30.12 -2.51
C TRP A 960 23.02 -30.88 -3.33
N ASN A 961 23.73 -31.80 -2.66
CA ASN A 961 24.67 -32.73 -3.29
C ASN A 961 24.92 -33.89 -2.31
N ASP A 962 24.46 -35.10 -2.64
CA ASP A 962 24.54 -36.28 -1.76
C ASP A 962 25.98 -36.74 -1.48
N ARG A 963 26.96 -36.24 -2.25
CA ARG A 963 28.38 -36.55 -2.11
C ARG A 963 29.10 -35.66 -1.08
N LEU A 964 28.43 -34.65 -0.53
CA LEU A 964 29.00 -33.67 0.39
C LEU A 964 28.32 -33.71 1.77
N PRO A 965 29.07 -33.52 2.87
CA PRO A 965 28.48 -33.50 4.21
C PRO A 965 27.62 -32.23 4.43
N PRO A 966 26.53 -32.33 5.21
CA PRO A 966 25.74 -31.15 5.59
C PRO A 966 26.56 -30.19 6.48
N GLY A 967 26.32 -28.88 6.34
CA GLY A 967 27.04 -27.83 7.07
C GLY A 967 26.57 -27.60 8.52
N ASP A 968 27.41 -26.97 9.36
CA ASP A 968 27.01 -26.57 10.73
C ASP A 968 26.28 -25.21 10.73
N THR A 969 25.06 -25.21 11.27
CA THR A 969 24.23 -24.03 11.59
C THR A 969 24.96 -22.86 12.24
N LYS A 970 26.02 -23.10 13.04
CA LYS A 970 26.83 -22.04 13.66
C LYS A 970 27.49 -21.11 12.65
N PHE A 971 27.68 -21.57 11.40
CA PHE A 971 28.26 -20.73 10.36
C PHE A 971 27.31 -19.64 9.82
N TYR A 972 26.01 -19.64 10.16
CA TYR A 972 25.03 -18.79 9.46
C TYR A 972 24.43 -17.60 10.24
N LYS A 973 25.02 -17.17 11.36
CA LYS A 973 24.50 -16.02 12.11
C LYS A 973 24.81 -14.67 11.44
N SER A 974 23.77 -13.92 11.08
CA SER A 974 23.84 -12.49 10.69
C SER A 974 23.92 -11.54 11.91
N PRO A 975 24.58 -10.36 11.79
CA PRO A 975 24.60 -9.34 12.83
C PRO A 975 23.43 -8.35 12.71
N PHE A 976 22.78 -8.04 13.84
CA PHE A 976 21.56 -7.21 13.91
C PHE A 976 21.62 -5.91 13.09
N LEU A 977 22.72 -5.13 13.16
CA LEU A 977 22.81 -3.85 12.45
C LEU A 977 22.70 -3.99 10.92
N ARG A 978 23.22 -5.10 10.38
CA ARG A 978 23.12 -5.42 8.95
C ARG A 978 21.69 -5.78 8.56
N ASP A 979 21.02 -6.60 9.38
CA ASP A 979 19.65 -7.04 9.11
C ASP A 979 18.66 -5.88 9.28
N PHE A 980 18.88 -5.03 10.28
CA PHE A 980 18.17 -3.77 10.47
C PHE A 980 18.32 -2.86 9.25
N TRP A 981 19.54 -2.63 8.76
CA TRP A 981 19.78 -1.80 7.58
C TRP A 981 19.14 -2.42 6.32
N HIS A 982 19.36 -3.72 6.09
CA HIS A 982 18.82 -4.44 4.95
C HIS A 982 17.28 -4.41 4.92
N LEU A 983 16.62 -4.67 6.04
CA LEU A 983 15.16 -4.60 6.14
C LEU A 983 14.67 -3.17 5.88
N ASN A 984 15.27 -2.15 6.46
CA ASN A 984 14.84 -0.76 6.23
C ASN A 984 15.02 -0.34 4.76
N VAL A 985 16.11 -0.72 4.09
CA VAL A 985 16.28 -0.42 2.65
C VAL A 985 15.32 -1.23 1.79
N ALA A 986 15.03 -2.49 2.13
CA ALA A 986 14.01 -3.29 1.46
C ALA A 986 12.61 -2.66 1.64
N MET A 987 12.26 -2.18 2.84
CA MET A 987 11.03 -1.41 3.09
C MET A 987 10.97 -0.13 2.25
N MET A 988 12.08 0.61 2.11
CA MET A 988 12.14 1.82 1.27
C MET A 988 11.92 1.50 -0.20
N THR A 989 12.57 0.45 -0.70
CA THR A 989 12.46 -0.02 -2.08
C THR A 989 11.03 -0.47 -2.39
N SER A 990 10.44 -1.31 -1.52
CA SER A 990 9.05 -1.76 -1.66
C SER A 990 8.04 -0.63 -1.54
N ASN A 991 8.28 0.36 -0.67
CA ASN A 991 7.43 1.56 -0.57
C ASN A 991 7.48 2.43 -1.84
N ASN A 992 8.65 2.52 -2.49
CA ASN A 992 8.81 3.22 -3.77
C ASN A 992 8.24 2.43 -4.96
N ALA A 993 8.08 1.11 -4.84
CA ALA A 993 7.47 0.26 -5.86
C ALA A 993 5.92 0.29 -5.88
N LEU A 994 5.28 0.90 -4.87
CA LEU A 994 3.81 1.08 -4.77
C LEU A 994 3.29 2.21 -5.68
N ILE A 995 3.75 2.24 -6.93
CA ILE A 995 3.36 3.21 -7.96
C ILE A 995 1.93 2.87 -8.42
N PRO A 996 1.01 3.85 -8.55
CA PRO A 996 -0.31 3.60 -9.12
C PRO A 996 -0.18 3.17 -10.59
N ASP A 997 -0.77 2.02 -10.92
CA ASP A 997 -0.86 1.50 -12.28
C ASP A 997 -1.88 2.36 -13.07
N PRO A 998 -1.47 3.13 -14.09
CA PRO A 998 -2.36 4.05 -14.79
C PRO A 998 -3.47 3.34 -15.58
N ASP A 999 -3.28 2.05 -15.89
CA ASP A 999 -4.26 1.23 -16.61
C ASP A 999 -5.27 0.55 -15.66
N LYS A 1000 -5.11 0.71 -14.32
CA LYS A 1000 -6.00 0.16 -13.30
C LYS A 1000 -6.77 1.28 -12.58
N GLU A 1001 -8.08 1.31 -12.78
CA GLU A 1001 -8.97 2.16 -11.97
C GLU A 1001 -9.04 1.65 -10.52
N ASP A 1002 -8.32 2.31 -9.61
CA ASP A 1002 -8.45 2.12 -8.17
C ASP A 1002 -9.53 3.06 -7.61
N ILE A 1003 -10.72 2.51 -7.35
CA ILE A 1003 -11.88 3.24 -6.83
C ILE A 1003 -11.77 3.65 -5.35
N LEU A 1004 -10.74 3.16 -4.62
CA LEU A 1004 -10.50 3.50 -3.22
C LEU A 1004 -9.43 4.59 -3.09
N ALA A 1005 -8.46 4.61 -4.01
CA ALA A 1005 -7.41 5.62 -4.06
C ALA A 1005 -7.98 7.04 -4.23
N SER A 1006 -7.32 8.02 -3.60
CA SER A 1006 -7.69 9.44 -3.70
C SER A 1006 -6.45 10.32 -3.73
N LYS A 1007 -6.53 11.45 -4.44
CA LYS A 1007 -5.41 12.37 -4.63
C LYS A 1007 -5.29 13.30 -3.44
N PRO A 1008 -4.08 13.78 -3.08
CA PRO A 1008 -3.90 14.66 -1.93
C PRO A 1008 -4.76 15.93 -1.95
N LEU A 1009 -5.00 16.50 -3.14
CA LEU A 1009 -5.84 17.68 -3.32
C LEU A 1009 -7.33 17.42 -3.07
N ASP A 1010 -7.78 16.16 -3.10
CA ASP A 1010 -9.17 15.79 -2.86
C ASP A 1010 -9.53 15.86 -1.36
N TRP A 1011 -8.54 15.75 -0.48
CA TRP A 1011 -8.75 15.58 0.97
C TRP A 1011 -9.25 16.85 1.68
N PRO A 1012 -8.61 18.04 1.56
CA PRO A 1012 -8.92 19.19 2.42
C PRO A 1012 -10.39 19.67 2.33
N PHE A 1013 -11.04 19.45 1.18
CA PHE A 1013 -12.45 19.81 0.95
C PHE A 1013 -13.40 18.60 0.88
N LEU A 1014 -12.94 17.40 1.23
CA LEU A 1014 -13.70 16.15 1.14
C LEU A 1014 -14.34 15.97 -0.24
N TYR A 1015 -13.55 15.90 -1.31
CA TYR A 1015 -14.09 15.55 -2.63
C TYR A 1015 -14.46 14.07 -2.71
N VAL A 1016 -13.64 13.19 -2.15
CA VAL A 1016 -13.84 11.73 -2.15
C VAL A 1016 -13.84 11.23 -0.70
N GLY A 1017 -14.66 10.22 -0.40
CA GLY A 1017 -14.58 9.42 0.83
C GLY A 1017 -14.27 7.96 0.49
N LEU A 1018 -14.02 7.12 1.50
CA LEU A 1018 -13.57 5.74 1.28
C LEU A 1018 -14.56 4.70 1.83
N ARG A 1019 -14.91 3.71 1.01
CA ARG A 1019 -15.76 2.56 1.39
C ARG A 1019 -14.92 1.55 2.20
N MET A 1020 -15.24 1.35 3.49
CA MET A 1020 -14.44 0.52 4.41
C MET A 1020 -14.80 -0.98 4.39
N CYS A 1021 -15.93 -1.37 3.82
CA CYS A 1021 -16.39 -2.75 3.72
C CYS A 1021 -17.18 -2.95 2.41
N GLY A 1022 -17.78 -4.12 2.18
CA GLY A 1022 -18.70 -4.30 1.06
C GLY A 1022 -20.01 -3.53 1.27
N TRP A 1023 -20.77 -3.29 0.20
CA TRP A 1023 -21.97 -2.44 0.23
C TRP A 1023 -23.32 -3.19 0.23
N GLY A 1024 -23.34 -4.50 0.48
CA GLY A 1024 -24.57 -5.31 0.46
C GLY A 1024 -25.62 -4.91 1.51
N ASP A 1025 -26.91 -5.04 1.20
CA ASP A 1025 -28.01 -4.55 2.05
C ASP A 1025 -28.08 -5.20 3.44
N GLN A 1026 -27.69 -6.47 3.55
CA GLN A 1026 -27.77 -7.26 4.79
C GLN A 1026 -26.64 -6.98 5.81
N GLN A 1027 -25.57 -6.29 5.41
CA GLN A 1027 -24.41 -6.03 6.27
C GLN A 1027 -24.25 -4.56 6.66
N ALA A 1028 -23.59 -4.33 7.81
CA ALA A 1028 -23.32 -3.00 8.33
C ALA A 1028 -22.27 -2.26 7.47
N LYS A 1029 -22.64 -1.08 6.94
CA LYS A 1029 -21.79 -0.30 6.02
C LYS A 1029 -21.05 0.79 6.78
N TYR A 1030 -19.74 0.92 6.56
CA TYR A 1030 -18.88 1.94 7.18
C TYR A 1030 -18.18 2.75 6.08
N TYR A 1031 -18.25 4.07 6.19
CA TYR A 1031 -17.73 4.99 5.19
C TYR A 1031 -16.82 6.02 5.85
N LEU A 1032 -15.55 6.05 5.45
CA LEU A 1032 -14.55 6.96 5.97
C LEU A 1032 -14.71 8.32 5.28
N LEU A 1033 -15.41 9.22 5.98
CA LEU A 1033 -15.63 10.61 5.59
C LEU A 1033 -15.51 11.49 6.84
N GLY A 1034 -14.83 12.64 6.70
CA GLY A 1034 -14.72 13.63 7.76
C GLY A 1034 -16.03 14.36 8.04
N THR A 1035 -16.16 14.98 9.21
CA THR A 1035 -17.31 15.88 9.48
C THR A 1035 -17.17 17.14 8.60
N PRO A 1036 -18.05 17.40 7.61
CA PRO A 1036 -17.79 18.41 6.57
C PRO A 1036 -17.51 19.81 7.10
N ILE A 1037 -18.20 20.25 8.16
CA ILE A 1037 -17.96 21.55 8.77
C ILE A 1037 -16.55 21.65 9.37
N ILE A 1038 -16.04 20.62 10.05
CA ILE A 1038 -14.69 20.62 10.62
C ILE A 1038 -13.65 20.75 9.51
N TRP A 1039 -13.79 19.96 8.44
CA TRP A 1039 -12.82 19.91 7.35
C TRP A 1039 -12.85 21.18 6.49
N TRP A 1040 -14.03 21.67 6.13
CA TRP A 1040 -14.14 22.91 5.33
C TRP A 1040 -13.73 24.14 6.14
N ALA A 1041 -14.11 24.23 7.43
CA ALA A 1041 -13.67 25.33 8.29
C ALA A 1041 -12.16 25.28 8.57
N GLY A 1042 -11.61 24.09 8.86
CA GLY A 1042 -10.17 23.85 9.01
C GLY A 1042 -9.38 24.28 7.78
N SER A 1043 -9.75 23.78 6.59
CA SER A 1043 -9.09 24.12 5.33
C SER A 1043 -9.23 25.60 4.95
N THR A 1044 -10.39 26.20 5.20
CA THR A 1044 -10.60 27.65 4.97
C THR A 1044 -9.80 28.50 5.96
N SER A 1045 -9.63 28.04 7.21
CA SER A 1045 -8.85 28.74 8.23
C SER A 1045 -7.38 28.91 7.85
N LEU A 1046 -6.79 27.94 7.14
CA LEU A 1046 -5.41 28.03 6.64
C LEU A 1046 -5.25 29.14 5.60
N ILE A 1047 -6.24 29.33 4.72
CA ILE A 1047 -6.25 30.40 3.73
C ILE A 1047 -6.42 31.76 4.44
N ILE A 1048 -7.38 31.86 5.36
CA ILE A 1048 -7.63 33.08 6.14
C ILE A 1048 -6.41 33.45 6.99
N SER A 1049 -5.71 32.49 7.59
CA SER A 1049 -4.56 32.77 8.46
C SER A 1049 -3.36 33.34 7.69
N VAL A 1050 -3.12 32.87 6.46
CA VAL A 1050 -2.10 33.45 5.56
C VAL A 1050 -2.46 34.88 5.18
N ILE A 1051 -3.73 35.16 4.84
CA ILE A 1051 -4.20 36.51 4.52
C ILE A 1051 -4.08 37.42 5.76
N ALA A 1052 -4.50 36.95 6.93
CA ALA A 1052 -4.41 37.70 8.19
C ALA A 1052 -2.95 38.02 8.55
N LEU A 1053 -2.04 37.04 8.49
CA LEU A 1053 -0.62 37.25 8.71
C LEU A 1053 -0.04 38.26 7.70
N GLY A 1054 -0.39 38.15 6.42
CA GLY A 1054 0.03 39.11 5.40
C GLY A 1054 -0.41 40.54 5.71
N ILE A 1055 -1.66 40.73 6.14
CA ILE A 1055 -2.21 42.03 6.57
C ILE A 1055 -1.45 42.57 7.79
N TYR A 1056 -1.20 41.75 8.83
CA TYR A 1056 -0.46 42.19 10.01
C TYR A 1056 1.00 42.53 9.68
N LEU A 1057 1.67 41.76 8.82
CA LEU A 1057 3.03 42.08 8.36
C LEU A 1057 3.06 43.39 7.56
N MET A 1058 2.09 43.64 6.68
CA MET A 1058 1.96 44.92 5.97
C MET A 1058 1.71 46.09 6.92
N ARG A 1059 0.82 45.94 7.92
CA ARG A 1059 0.52 46.95 8.94
C ARG A 1059 1.74 47.25 9.82
N ARG A 1060 2.46 46.22 10.26
CA ARG A 1060 3.72 46.34 11.02
C ARG A 1060 4.83 47.03 10.22
N GLN A 1061 4.96 46.71 8.92
CA GLN A 1061 5.89 47.41 8.02
C GLN A 1061 5.51 48.89 7.85
N ARG A 1062 4.20 49.19 7.85
CA ARG A 1062 3.63 50.56 7.91
C ARG A 1062 3.65 51.20 9.30
N LYS A 1063 4.29 50.57 10.29
CA LYS A 1063 4.46 51.05 11.68
C LYS A 1063 3.18 51.18 12.52
N TYR A 1064 2.07 50.55 12.10
CA TYR A 1064 0.93 50.35 12.99
C TYR A 1064 1.31 49.37 14.11
N LYS A 1065 0.96 49.71 15.35
CA LYS A 1065 1.11 48.85 16.53
C LYS A 1065 -0.23 48.17 16.82
N ASP A 1066 -0.40 46.97 16.27
CA ASP A 1066 -1.65 46.20 16.41
C ASP A 1066 -1.69 45.33 17.69
N PHE A 1067 -0.52 44.92 18.18
CA PHE A 1067 -0.34 44.02 19.32
C PHE A 1067 0.83 44.48 20.19
N GLU A 1068 0.83 44.07 21.45
CA GLU A 1068 2.04 44.08 22.28
C GLU A 1068 3.04 43.00 21.80
N PRO A 1069 4.36 43.12 22.10
CA PRO A 1069 5.36 42.16 21.63
C PRO A 1069 5.03 40.71 21.98
N ASP A 1070 4.65 40.48 23.23
CA ASP A 1070 4.32 39.15 23.78
C ASP A 1070 3.07 38.55 23.11
N GLU A 1071 2.03 39.37 22.87
CA GLU A 1071 0.82 38.96 22.14
C GLU A 1071 1.15 38.53 20.69
N TRP A 1072 2.04 39.28 20.03
CA TRP A 1072 2.50 38.95 18.67
C TRP A 1072 3.34 37.67 18.63
N GLU A 1073 4.24 37.47 19.59
CA GLU A 1073 5.06 36.26 19.68
C GLU A 1073 4.19 35.02 19.95
N HIS A 1074 3.22 35.14 20.84
CA HIS A 1074 2.23 34.09 21.11
C HIS A 1074 1.41 33.74 19.85
N PHE A 1075 0.88 34.75 19.14
CA PHE A 1075 0.16 34.55 17.87
C PHE A 1075 1.04 33.82 16.85
N LEU A 1076 2.29 34.27 16.65
CA LEU A 1076 3.21 33.61 15.72
C LEU A 1076 3.57 32.18 16.15
N TYR A 1077 3.76 31.92 17.45
CA TYR A 1077 4.11 30.58 17.95
C TYR A 1077 3.03 29.55 17.61
N VAL A 1078 1.76 29.86 17.93
CA VAL A 1078 0.63 28.98 17.63
C VAL A 1078 0.42 28.87 16.11
N TRP A 1079 0.50 29.99 15.39
CA TRP A 1079 0.41 29.99 13.93
C TRP A 1079 1.49 29.14 13.26
N LYS A 1080 2.74 29.17 13.74
CA LYS A 1080 3.84 28.33 13.22
C LYS A 1080 3.56 26.85 13.44
N ILE A 1081 3.20 26.43 14.65
CA ILE A 1081 2.93 25.01 14.95
C ILE A 1081 1.79 24.49 14.06
N ALA A 1082 0.70 25.25 13.92
CA ALA A 1082 -0.43 24.84 13.11
C ALA A 1082 -0.15 24.93 11.58
N MET A 1083 0.42 26.03 11.08
CA MET A 1083 0.65 26.20 9.64
C MET A 1083 1.82 25.35 9.13
N VAL A 1084 2.99 25.40 9.79
CA VAL A 1084 4.16 24.61 9.39
C VAL A 1084 3.90 23.13 9.63
N GLY A 1085 3.19 22.77 10.71
CA GLY A 1085 2.73 21.40 10.95
C GLY A 1085 1.85 20.88 9.81
N TRP A 1086 0.85 21.65 9.38
CA TRP A 1086 0.00 21.29 8.23
C TRP A 1086 0.81 21.15 6.93
N ILE A 1087 1.69 22.12 6.63
CA ILE A 1087 2.54 22.09 5.43
C ILE A 1087 3.43 20.84 5.40
N LEU A 1088 4.11 20.53 6.51
CA LEU A 1088 5.01 19.38 6.60
C LEU A 1088 4.30 18.03 6.50
N HIS A 1089 3.03 17.93 6.89
CA HIS A 1089 2.23 16.71 6.76
C HIS A 1089 1.46 16.63 5.43
N PHE A 1090 1.20 17.75 4.75
CA PHE A 1090 0.45 17.76 3.49
C PHE A 1090 1.34 17.73 2.24
N VAL A 1091 2.34 18.61 2.17
CA VAL A 1091 3.14 18.82 0.95
C VAL A 1091 3.91 17.58 0.49
N PRO A 1092 4.47 16.72 1.36
CA PRO A 1092 5.12 15.49 0.90
C PRO A 1092 4.21 14.60 0.06
N PHE A 1093 2.91 14.50 0.40
CA PHE A 1093 1.96 13.71 -0.40
C PHE A 1093 1.73 14.27 -1.81
N LEU A 1094 1.87 15.58 -2.03
CA LEU A 1094 1.80 16.19 -3.36
C LEU A 1094 2.98 15.81 -4.26
N ILE A 1095 4.10 15.37 -3.67
CA ILE A 1095 5.35 15.02 -4.36
C ILE A 1095 5.48 13.49 -4.53
N MET A 1096 4.83 12.71 -3.66
CA MET A 1096 4.90 11.24 -3.65
C MET A 1096 4.16 10.59 -4.83
N GLY A 1097 4.91 9.93 -5.72
CA GLY A 1097 4.37 9.15 -6.84
C GLY A 1097 3.87 7.74 -6.49
N ARG A 1098 3.22 7.56 -5.33
CA ARG A 1098 2.69 6.27 -4.85
C ARG A 1098 1.18 6.32 -4.59
N VAL A 1099 0.54 5.16 -4.42
CA VAL A 1099 -0.88 5.09 -4.06
C VAL A 1099 -1.14 5.77 -2.70
N THR A 1100 -2.16 6.63 -2.67
CA THR A 1100 -2.61 7.39 -1.49
C THR A 1100 -4.13 7.29 -1.29
N TYR A 1101 -4.57 7.52 -0.06
CA TYR A 1101 -5.94 7.34 0.43
C TYR A 1101 -6.27 8.42 1.48
N ILE A 1102 -7.55 8.74 1.70
CA ILE A 1102 -8.00 9.82 2.59
C ILE A 1102 -7.49 9.71 4.03
N HIS A 1103 -7.24 8.51 4.57
CA HIS A 1103 -6.72 8.35 5.94
C HIS A 1103 -5.34 9.00 6.15
N HIS A 1104 -4.56 9.18 5.08
CA HIS A 1104 -3.27 9.88 5.12
C HIS A 1104 -3.39 11.35 5.52
N TYR A 1105 -4.56 11.97 5.33
CA TYR A 1105 -4.81 13.35 5.76
C TYR A 1105 -5.17 13.46 7.25
N LEU A 1106 -5.46 12.36 7.97
CA LEU A 1106 -5.94 12.45 9.36
C LEU A 1106 -4.92 13.02 10.35
N PRO A 1107 -3.59 12.78 10.22
CA PRO A 1107 -2.58 13.52 11.00
C PRO A 1107 -2.50 15.00 10.58
N THR A 1108 -2.67 15.29 9.29
CA THR A 1108 -2.66 16.65 8.72
C THR A 1108 -3.85 17.48 9.19
N LEU A 1109 -5.03 16.87 9.31
CA LEU A 1109 -6.28 17.48 9.79
C LEU A 1109 -6.12 18.11 11.17
N TYR A 1110 -5.36 17.47 12.07
CA TYR A 1110 -5.11 17.95 13.43
C TYR A 1110 -4.56 19.39 13.45
N PHE A 1111 -3.60 19.68 12.59
CA PHE A 1111 -3.02 21.01 12.47
C PHE A 1111 -4.00 22.05 11.91
N SER A 1112 -4.90 21.66 11.01
CA SER A 1112 -5.99 22.54 10.53
C SER A 1112 -7.07 22.81 11.60
N VAL A 1113 -7.32 21.83 12.49
CA VAL A 1113 -8.20 21.99 13.66
C VAL A 1113 -7.59 22.96 14.67
N LEU A 1114 -6.28 22.87 14.94
CA LEU A 1114 -5.55 23.85 15.76
C LEU A 1114 -5.59 25.25 15.14
N MET A 1115 -5.40 25.38 13.82
CA MET A 1115 -5.49 26.68 13.12
C MET A 1115 -6.87 27.32 13.23
N PHE A 1116 -7.94 26.54 13.02
CA PHE A 1116 -9.31 27.07 13.09
C PHE A 1116 -9.67 27.54 14.51
N ALA A 1117 -9.30 26.76 15.54
CA ALA A 1117 -9.47 27.18 16.92
C ALA A 1117 -8.67 28.46 17.23
N HIS A 1118 -7.41 28.54 16.78
CA HIS A 1118 -6.56 29.72 16.97
C HIS A 1118 -7.14 30.98 16.32
N LEU A 1119 -7.68 30.90 15.10
CA LEU A 1119 -8.30 32.06 14.44
C LEU A 1119 -9.59 32.52 15.14
N LEU A 1120 -10.44 31.60 15.62
CA LEU A 1120 -11.62 31.99 16.40
C LEU A 1120 -11.24 32.59 17.76
N ASP A 1121 -10.18 32.08 18.39
CA ASP A 1121 -9.62 32.66 19.61
C ASP A 1121 -9.17 34.10 19.38
N HIS A 1122 -8.40 34.32 18.31
CA HIS A 1122 -7.85 35.62 17.92
C HIS A 1122 -8.92 36.65 17.55
N PHE A 1123 -9.85 36.30 16.65
CA PHE A 1123 -10.83 37.26 16.12
C PHE A 1123 -12.05 37.47 17.03
N PHE A 1124 -12.43 36.47 17.83
CA PHE A 1124 -13.65 36.52 18.64
C PHE A 1124 -13.39 36.41 20.14
N PHE A 1125 -12.79 35.31 20.63
CA PHE A 1125 -12.81 35.02 22.07
C PHE A 1125 -11.90 35.94 22.89
N THR A 1126 -10.70 36.24 22.39
CA THR A 1126 -9.70 37.13 23.03
C THR A 1126 -9.87 38.59 22.59
N ASN A 1127 -10.74 38.87 21.62
CA ASN A 1127 -10.98 40.21 21.12
C ASN A 1127 -11.61 41.13 22.18
N ARG A 1128 -10.85 42.14 22.61
CA ARG A 1128 -11.22 43.10 23.67
C ARG A 1128 -12.42 44.00 23.30
N ARG A 1129 -12.83 44.06 22.03
CA ARG A 1129 -13.93 44.91 21.54
C ARG A 1129 -15.32 44.25 21.57
N LEU A 1130 -15.37 42.93 21.70
CA LEU A 1130 -16.63 42.18 21.73
C LEU A 1130 -17.09 41.97 23.18
N ALA A 1131 -18.38 42.19 23.46
CA ALA A 1131 -18.96 41.84 24.74
C ALA A 1131 -19.02 40.32 24.93
N GLU A 1132 -18.90 39.84 26.17
CA GLU A 1132 -18.86 38.40 26.49
C GLU A 1132 -20.07 37.62 25.98
N SER A 1133 -21.26 38.23 25.92
CA SER A 1133 -22.45 37.63 25.29
C SER A 1133 -22.20 37.23 23.83
N HIS A 1134 -21.60 38.11 23.02
CA HIS A 1134 -21.28 37.82 21.62
C HIS A 1134 -20.23 36.73 21.47
N LYS A 1135 -19.28 36.64 22.41
CA LYS A 1135 -18.25 35.58 22.43
C LYS A 1135 -18.86 34.21 22.73
N TRP A 1136 -19.78 34.15 23.69
CA TRP A 1136 -20.54 32.94 24.00
C TRP A 1136 -21.49 32.54 22.86
N VAL A 1137 -22.13 33.50 22.19
CA VAL A 1137 -22.94 33.23 20.98
C VAL A 1137 -22.06 32.68 19.85
N ALA A 1138 -20.90 33.27 19.58
CA ALA A 1138 -19.97 32.78 18.55
C ALA A 1138 -19.48 31.34 18.84
N PHE A 1139 -19.10 31.07 20.10
CA PHE A 1139 -18.74 29.71 20.54
C PHE A 1139 -19.92 28.74 20.42
N GLY A 1140 -21.11 29.13 20.86
CA GLY A 1140 -22.32 28.31 20.80
C GLY A 1140 -22.72 27.95 19.37
N VAL A 1141 -22.71 28.93 18.46
CA VAL A 1141 -22.98 28.69 17.02
C VAL A 1141 -21.97 27.71 16.42
N ALA A 1142 -20.67 27.89 16.69
CA ALA A 1142 -19.64 26.98 16.20
C ALA A 1142 -19.80 25.55 16.76
N ALA A 1143 -20.01 25.42 18.07
CA ALA A 1143 -20.20 24.13 18.72
C ALA A 1143 -21.47 23.40 18.25
N ILE A 1144 -22.61 24.11 18.15
CA ILE A 1144 -23.88 23.56 17.66
C ILE A 1144 -23.75 23.12 16.19
N ALA A 1145 -23.09 23.90 15.35
CA ALA A 1145 -22.85 23.53 13.95
C ALA A 1145 -22.02 22.24 13.85
N ILE A 1146 -20.90 22.14 14.59
CA ILE A 1146 -20.04 20.95 14.61
C ILE A 1146 -20.78 19.72 15.13
N ILE A 1147 -21.45 19.84 16.29
CA ILE A 1147 -22.16 18.72 16.92
C ILE A 1147 -23.37 18.28 16.08
N GLY A 1148 -24.13 19.23 15.51
CA GLY A 1148 -25.27 18.93 14.65
C GLY A 1148 -24.86 18.26 13.34
N CYS A 1149 -23.78 18.73 12.71
CA CYS A 1149 -23.23 18.09 11.51
C CYS A 1149 -22.66 16.70 11.80
N TRP A 1150 -21.95 16.52 12.92
CA TRP A 1150 -21.52 15.20 13.38
C TRP A 1150 -22.71 14.28 13.64
N TRP A 1151 -23.74 14.77 14.32
CA TRP A 1151 -24.95 14.00 14.61
C TRP A 1151 -25.63 13.52 13.33
N TRP A 1152 -25.68 14.35 12.29
CA TRP A 1152 -26.19 13.95 10.96
C TRP A 1152 -25.38 12.79 10.34
N PHE A 1153 -24.04 12.87 10.38
CA PHE A 1153 -23.15 11.90 9.74
C PHE A 1153 -22.71 10.72 10.63
N ARG A 1154 -23.15 10.65 11.89
CA ARG A 1154 -22.70 9.64 12.88
C ARG A 1154 -22.87 8.18 12.42
N SER A 1155 -23.85 7.90 11.56
CA SER A 1155 -24.11 6.56 11.02
C SER A 1155 -22.96 6.04 10.13
N LEU A 1156 -22.18 6.92 9.50
CA LEU A 1156 -21.02 6.52 8.68
C LEU A 1156 -19.92 5.85 9.52
N ALA A 1157 -19.74 6.27 10.79
CA ALA A 1157 -18.78 5.71 11.74
C ALA A 1157 -19.38 4.63 12.65
N PHE A 1158 -20.67 4.73 13.01
CA PHE A 1158 -21.35 3.75 13.87
C PHE A 1158 -21.95 2.56 13.09
N GLY A 1159 -21.85 2.59 11.76
CA GLY A 1159 -22.35 1.57 10.84
C GLY A 1159 -23.80 1.85 10.41
N ILE A 1160 -24.05 1.89 9.11
CA ILE A 1160 -25.39 2.02 8.53
C ILE A 1160 -26.06 0.65 8.48
N ASP A 1161 -27.32 0.57 8.92
CA ASP A 1161 -28.16 -0.64 8.91
C ASP A 1161 -29.07 -0.69 7.68
N GLY A 1162 -29.24 -1.87 7.08
CA GLY A 1162 -30.19 -2.09 5.98
C GLY A 1162 -29.79 -1.46 4.64
N PRO A 1163 -30.74 -1.34 3.69
CA PRO A 1163 -30.50 -0.78 2.37
C PRO A 1163 -30.03 0.67 2.40
N ILE A 1164 -28.98 1.00 1.65
CA ILE A 1164 -28.41 2.35 1.65
C ILE A 1164 -29.39 3.42 1.12
N LYS A 1165 -30.37 3.01 0.31
CA LYS A 1165 -31.40 3.87 -0.30
C LYS A 1165 -32.35 4.50 0.73
N ASP A 1166 -32.51 3.87 1.90
CA ASP A 1166 -33.43 4.36 2.94
C ASP A 1166 -32.82 5.53 3.73
N HIS A 1167 -31.49 5.62 3.77
CA HIS A 1167 -30.73 6.65 4.50
C HIS A 1167 -30.55 7.92 3.66
N LYS A 1168 -31.64 8.65 3.40
CA LYS A 1168 -31.65 9.88 2.60
C LYS A 1168 -30.83 11.02 3.23
N GLY A 1169 -30.24 11.88 2.40
CA GLY A 1169 -29.59 13.13 2.81
C GLY A 1169 -28.12 13.01 3.25
N LEU A 1170 -27.46 11.88 3.01
CA LEU A 1170 -26.02 11.70 3.25
C LEU A 1170 -25.14 12.25 2.10
N LEU A 1171 -25.70 12.43 0.91
CA LEU A 1171 -24.98 12.91 -0.28
C LEU A 1171 -25.00 14.45 -0.37
N TRP A 1172 -24.09 15.13 0.33
CA TRP A 1172 -23.92 16.59 0.16
C TRP A 1172 -23.02 16.96 -1.03
N ARG A 1173 -22.22 16.02 -1.55
CA ARG A 1173 -21.42 16.18 -2.77
C ARG A 1173 -21.64 15.00 -3.70
N LYS A 1174 -21.84 15.27 -5.00
CA LYS A 1174 -22.06 14.25 -6.05
C LYS A 1174 -20.92 13.21 -6.16
N THR A 1175 -19.71 13.59 -5.75
CA THR A 1175 -18.50 12.76 -5.80
C THR A 1175 -18.38 11.77 -4.64
N TRP A 1176 -19.23 11.86 -3.60
CA TRP A 1176 -19.27 10.86 -2.54
C TRP A 1176 -20.07 9.63 -3.00
N ASN A 1177 -19.37 8.53 -3.26
CA ASN A 1177 -19.94 7.23 -3.63
C ASN A 1177 -20.64 6.52 -2.44
N ILE A 1178 -21.51 7.21 -1.71
CA ILE A 1178 -22.26 6.67 -0.56
C ILE A 1178 -23.40 5.77 -1.04
N TYR A 1179 -24.30 6.30 -1.87
CA TYR A 1179 -25.32 5.50 -2.55
C TYR A 1179 -24.68 4.72 -3.70
N ASP A 1180 -25.24 3.56 -4.04
CA ASP A 1180 -24.85 2.86 -5.25
C ASP A 1180 -25.29 3.65 -6.49
N HIS A 1181 -24.47 3.61 -7.54
CA HIS A 1181 -24.71 4.31 -8.79
C HIS A 1181 -25.89 3.67 -9.55
N VAL A 1182 -27.11 3.96 -9.10
CA VAL A 1182 -28.26 4.01 -9.99
C VAL A 1182 -28.01 5.19 -10.93
N TYR A 1183 -27.98 4.88 -12.23
CA TYR A 1183 -27.93 5.84 -13.32
C TYR A 1183 -28.87 7.04 -13.08
N LEU A 1184 -28.32 8.24 -13.25
CA LEU A 1184 -29.03 9.48 -13.59
C LEU A 1184 -28.38 10.05 -14.85
#